data_AF-A0A6A5VMV9-F1
#
_entry.id   AF-A0A6A5VMV9-F1
#
_cell.length_a   1.000
_cell.length_b   1.000
_cell.length_c   1.000
_cell.angle_alpha   90.00
_cell.angle_beta   90.00
_cell.angle_gamma   90.00
#
_symmetry.space_group_name_H-M   'P 1'
#
loop_
_entity.id
_entity.type
_entity.pdbx_description
1 polymer ?
#
loop_
_entity_poly.entity_id
_entity_poly.type
_entity_poly.pdbx_seq_one_letter_code
_entity_poly.pdbx_strand_id
1 'polypeptide(L)'
;MRQFDQPKKSASAADAMEAERDLNEAGYAAEYERLEAQLGAGMASITEVPFSHTTTHSVDEVARGHRRGVSESHIIDGVVKDAQEEAEKTGGIVAVAEIPVDISDLAGHANDFDSRTSLAPERGDKNEMSYFFPPDPDMPSWRPWSMSWPFLAFLVIIALALAGLQEFLCQLSLKESKHEPDKVHKGGLIQFQNAKQIPLYQYFIWKYAPVLFFVIYGIAWQIVDYEVKRLEPFYQLSKKNGSTAEESLNMDYLTFMSWLVPFRALRHKQYAVIYVSMATLIASGLVPILQSASVEMYPDEEFRKSDSYKSVRIQAGWSRAVTACLVIVALLGMVLMYEMRRKSGLLSDPNGIAGVAAMATRSHILADFKGLDTAPLEKIHKQLRHRRYILHKSSLWQGEYIRNATEKIPDTGSDPRPLMLRLRAGIPYICYMISLAVMLPIFLFVERAQIVTKKLPFLLTALATIVKLLWNTMNGDIRTVQPYHILAQRRAPAKTLTLDYTGTNPIVLPFKALLNRHYIVALVGVGSILAEMLTVCVSSFSVDGKKFIPGQSGNDYENPDDQDDRANTDQTFRSFWTSFVISILIICFLVGVACVVYVHRSHKFMPRQVGTMASVLAFIHQSKMLVNFVDTEKLDSKQMTAHLEKLGKTYALGWFQGRDDDDHCGIDEEPILAPYKYGVDWTKARVQGHTIGTWEHY
;
A
#
# COMPACT_ATOMS: atom_id res chain seq x y z
N MET A 1 26.51 -25.90 -79.46
CA MET A 1 25.74 -26.10 -78.21
C MET A 1 25.55 -24.73 -77.57
N ARG A 2 24.35 -24.15 -77.67
CA ARG A 2 23.96 -22.95 -76.91
C ARG A 2 23.32 -23.45 -75.60
N GLN A 3 23.86 -23.05 -74.46
CA GLN A 3 23.25 -23.28 -73.16
C GLN A 3 21.92 -22.52 -73.11
N PHE A 4 20.84 -23.25 -72.78
CA PHE A 4 19.54 -22.66 -72.47
C PHE A 4 19.61 -22.07 -71.06
N ASP A 5 19.53 -20.74 -70.96
CA ASP A 5 19.19 -20.08 -69.70
C ASP A 5 17.78 -20.51 -69.29
N GLN A 6 17.66 -21.09 -68.09
CA GLN A 6 16.35 -21.35 -67.48
C GLN A 6 15.67 -20.01 -67.16
N PRO A 7 14.37 -19.83 -67.42
CA PRO A 7 13.67 -18.62 -67.06
C PRO A 7 13.59 -18.54 -65.53
N LYS A 8 13.98 -17.39 -64.95
CA LYS A 8 13.70 -17.05 -63.55
C LYS A 8 12.21 -17.31 -63.30
N LYS A 9 11.90 -18.28 -62.44
CA LYS A 9 10.54 -18.50 -61.93
C LYS A 9 10.03 -17.17 -61.42
N SER A 10 8.92 -16.68 -61.98
CA SER A 10 8.15 -15.59 -61.38
C SER A 10 7.76 -16.02 -59.98
N ALA A 11 8.18 -15.28 -58.95
CA ALA A 11 7.81 -15.53 -57.57
C ALA A 11 6.28 -15.69 -57.47
N SER A 12 5.84 -16.78 -56.85
CA SER A 12 4.42 -17.01 -56.57
C SER A 12 3.88 -15.90 -55.67
N ALA A 13 2.57 -15.62 -55.72
CA ALA A 13 1.94 -14.71 -54.76
C ALA A 13 2.16 -15.18 -53.31
N ALA A 14 2.33 -16.49 -53.09
CA ALA A 14 2.72 -17.06 -51.80
C ALA A 14 4.15 -16.69 -51.40
N ASP A 15 5.11 -16.78 -52.33
CA ASP A 15 6.52 -16.41 -52.08
C ASP A 15 6.66 -14.91 -51.80
N ALA A 16 5.83 -14.07 -52.44
CA ALA A 16 5.78 -12.63 -52.18
C ALA A 16 5.21 -12.32 -50.79
N MET A 17 4.16 -13.04 -50.36
CA MET A 17 3.60 -12.93 -49.01
C MET A 17 4.57 -13.43 -47.92
N GLU A 18 5.31 -14.51 -48.21
CA GLU A 18 6.34 -15.04 -47.31
C GLU A 18 7.53 -14.09 -47.20
N ALA A 19 8.01 -13.54 -48.32
CA ALA A 19 9.06 -12.52 -48.31
C ALA A 19 8.63 -11.23 -47.58
N GLU A 20 7.37 -10.78 -47.74
CA GLU A 20 6.84 -9.63 -47.00
C GLU A 20 6.74 -9.93 -45.49
N ARG A 21 6.36 -11.17 -45.13
CA ARG A 21 6.35 -11.62 -43.74
C ARG A 21 7.76 -11.67 -43.14
N ASP A 22 8.72 -12.26 -43.84
CA ASP A 22 10.12 -12.35 -43.40
C ASP A 22 10.75 -10.96 -43.27
N LEU A 23 10.45 -10.05 -44.19
CA LEU A 23 10.86 -8.64 -44.10
C LEU A 23 10.27 -7.94 -42.87
N ASN A 24 8.99 -8.18 -42.56
CA ASN A 24 8.36 -7.65 -41.37
C ASN A 24 8.96 -8.26 -40.10
N GLU A 25 9.16 -9.58 -40.04
CA GLU A 25 9.79 -10.27 -38.91
C GLU A 25 11.23 -9.78 -38.69
N ALA A 26 12.01 -9.61 -39.76
CA ALA A 26 13.35 -9.03 -39.70
C ALA A 26 13.34 -7.57 -39.24
N GLY A 27 12.35 -6.78 -39.67
CA GLY A 27 12.14 -5.41 -39.21
C GLY A 27 11.85 -5.33 -37.71
N TYR A 28 10.95 -6.17 -37.20
CA TYR A 28 10.66 -6.26 -35.77
C TYR A 28 11.86 -6.74 -34.96
N ALA A 29 12.63 -7.72 -35.47
CA ALA A 29 13.85 -8.19 -34.82
C ALA A 29 14.91 -7.09 -34.73
N ALA A 30 15.14 -6.34 -35.81
CA ALA A 30 16.08 -5.21 -35.81
C ALA A 30 15.63 -4.07 -34.88
N GLU A 31 14.33 -3.78 -34.80
CA GLU A 31 13.79 -2.81 -33.85
C GLU A 31 13.95 -3.30 -32.40
N TYR A 32 13.69 -4.58 -32.14
CA TYR A 32 13.90 -5.20 -30.84
C TYR A 32 15.36 -5.11 -30.40
N GLU A 33 16.32 -5.52 -31.24
CA GLU A 33 17.76 -5.44 -30.95
C GLU A 33 18.19 -3.99 -30.66
N ARG A 34 17.67 -3.03 -31.45
CA ARG A 34 17.94 -1.60 -31.23
C ARG A 34 17.45 -1.13 -29.86
N LEU A 35 16.22 -1.48 -29.48
CA LEU A 35 15.62 -1.06 -28.22
C LEU A 35 16.23 -1.83 -27.03
N GLU A 36 16.60 -3.09 -27.22
CA GLU A 36 17.32 -3.88 -26.22
C GLU A 36 18.70 -3.29 -25.94
N ALA A 37 19.42 -2.82 -26.97
CA ALA A 37 20.67 -2.09 -26.80
C ALA A 37 20.51 -0.76 -26.04
N GLN A 38 19.28 -0.21 -25.99
CA GLN A 38 18.96 0.97 -25.20
C GLN A 38 18.60 0.65 -23.74
N LEU A 39 18.32 -0.60 -23.40
CA LEU A 39 18.14 -1.01 -22.01
C LEU A 39 19.47 -0.85 -21.28
N GLY A 40 19.46 -0.16 -20.14
CA GLY A 40 20.68 0.20 -19.44
C GLY A 40 21.52 1.26 -20.16
N ALA A 41 21.00 1.97 -21.17
CA ALA A 41 21.74 3.04 -21.86
C ALA A 41 22.23 4.15 -20.90
N GLY A 42 21.62 4.29 -19.72
CA GLY A 42 22.12 5.18 -18.69
C GLY A 42 23.55 4.82 -18.24
N MET A 43 23.97 3.56 -18.37
CA MET A 43 25.32 3.09 -18.03
C MET A 43 26.41 3.75 -18.89
N ALA A 44 26.08 4.23 -20.10
CA ALA A 44 27.04 4.91 -20.98
C ALA A 44 27.51 6.27 -20.41
N SER A 45 26.77 6.84 -19.46
CA SER A 45 27.10 8.10 -18.79
C SER A 45 27.92 7.94 -17.50
N ILE A 46 28.33 6.71 -17.17
CA ILE A 46 29.09 6.41 -15.96
C ILE A 46 30.57 6.59 -16.24
N THR A 47 31.23 7.42 -15.42
CA THR A 47 32.67 7.55 -15.40
C THR A 47 33.22 6.56 -14.37
N GLU A 48 33.91 5.53 -14.85
CA GLU A 48 34.67 4.63 -13.97
C GLU A 48 35.96 5.35 -13.56
N VAL A 49 36.12 5.60 -12.26
CA VAL A 49 37.33 6.22 -11.74
C VAL A 49 38.21 5.09 -11.20
N PRO A 50 39.42 4.88 -11.77
CA PRO A 50 40.34 3.90 -11.23
C PRO A 50 40.74 4.33 -9.82
N PHE A 51 40.88 3.35 -8.92
CA PHE A 51 41.27 3.61 -7.54
C PHE A 51 42.65 4.29 -7.49
N SER A 52 42.68 5.60 -7.27
CA SER A 52 43.91 6.35 -7.02
C SER A 52 43.80 7.07 -5.69
N HIS A 53 43.89 6.33 -4.57
CA HIS A 53 44.09 6.97 -3.28
C HIS A 53 45.52 7.50 -3.20
N THR A 54 45.75 8.69 -3.75
CA THR A 54 46.91 9.51 -3.38
C THR A 54 46.56 10.12 -2.03
N THR A 55 47.22 9.73 -0.95
CA THR A 55 47.09 10.41 0.35
C THR A 55 47.56 11.86 0.21
N THR A 56 46.69 12.77 -0.23
CA THR A 56 46.95 14.21 -0.28
C THR A 56 46.32 14.89 0.91
N HIS A 57 46.69 14.48 2.12
CA HIS A 57 46.56 15.30 3.31
C HIS A 57 47.83 15.14 4.16
N SER A 58 48.67 16.18 4.08
CA SER A 58 49.81 16.54 4.95
C SER A 58 50.78 15.42 5.33
N VAL A 59 51.89 15.30 4.58
CA VAL A 59 53.10 14.58 5.00
C VAL A 59 53.93 15.40 6.02
N ASP A 60 53.54 16.63 6.36
CA ASP A 60 54.43 17.52 7.14
C ASP A 60 54.28 17.51 8.68
N GLU A 61 53.45 16.66 9.29
CA GLU A 61 53.40 16.61 10.77
C GLU A 61 53.19 15.20 11.36
N VAL A 62 54.06 14.22 11.09
CA VAL A 62 54.17 13.07 12.01
C VAL A 62 55.60 12.50 12.08
N ALA A 63 56.49 13.24 12.73
CA ALA A 63 57.62 12.61 13.40
C ALA A 63 57.18 12.22 14.83
N ARG A 64 57.30 10.91 15.13
CA ARG A 64 57.18 10.25 16.45
C ARG A 64 55.76 9.92 16.93
N GLY A 65 55.45 8.62 16.90
CA GLY A 65 54.37 8.01 17.65
C GLY A 65 53.96 6.68 17.02
N HIS A 66 54.01 5.58 17.79
CA HIS A 66 53.62 4.25 17.33
C HIS A 66 52.20 4.28 16.75
N ARG A 67 52.06 4.06 15.44
CA ARG A 67 50.78 4.14 14.72
C ARG A 67 49.91 2.94 15.08
N ARG A 68 48.78 3.21 15.74
CA ARG A 68 47.56 2.41 15.62
C ARG A 68 47.10 2.58 14.16
N GLY A 69 47.00 1.48 13.41
CA GLY A 69 46.55 1.51 12.01
C GLY A 69 45.23 2.26 11.87
N VAL A 70 45.09 3.04 10.80
CA VAL A 70 43.81 3.68 10.45
C VAL A 70 42.77 2.57 10.26
N SER A 71 41.62 2.66 10.95
CA SER A 71 40.54 1.68 10.83
C SER A 71 40.09 1.56 9.37
N GLU A 72 39.81 0.34 8.90
CA GLU A 72 39.28 0.02 7.57
C GLU A 72 38.11 0.94 7.19
N SER A 73 37.22 1.22 8.16
CA SER A 73 36.07 2.12 8.01
C SER A 73 36.45 3.55 7.63
N HIS A 74 37.54 4.09 8.17
CA HIS A 74 37.95 5.48 7.91
C HIS A 74 38.54 5.66 6.51
N ILE A 75 39.16 4.63 5.94
CA ILE A 75 39.70 4.66 4.58
C ILE A 75 38.54 4.61 3.58
N ILE A 76 37.58 3.71 3.81
CA ILE A 76 36.38 3.57 2.97
C ILE A 76 35.55 4.86 3.02
N ASP A 77 35.30 5.42 4.22
CA ASP A 77 34.57 6.69 4.37
C ASP A 77 35.25 7.86 3.66
N GLY A 78 36.59 7.85 3.56
CA GLY A 78 37.37 8.82 2.80
C GLY A 78 37.12 8.66 1.29
N VAL A 79 37.26 7.44 0.77
CA VAL A 79 37.05 7.11 -0.65
C VAL A 79 35.61 7.42 -1.08
N VAL A 80 34.61 7.09 -0.25
CA VAL A 80 33.20 7.40 -0.51
C VAL A 80 32.98 8.91 -0.64
N LYS A 81 33.61 9.72 0.23
CA LYS A 81 33.52 11.17 0.17
C LYS A 81 34.21 11.73 -1.07
N ASP A 82 35.41 11.25 -1.39
CA ASP A 82 36.17 11.71 -2.55
C ASP A 82 35.42 11.40 -3.84
N ALA A 83 34.83 10.19 -3.95
CA ALA A 83 34.02 9.78 -5.09
C ALA A 83 32.71 10.59 -5.22
N GLN A 84 32.07 10.91 -4.08
CA GLN A 84 30.90 11.77 -4.06
C GLN A 84 31.25 13.21 -4.47
N GLU A 85 32.38 13.75 -4.02
CA GLU A 85 32.88 15.07 -4.45
C GLU A 85 33.22 15.09 -5.95
N GLU A 86 33.78 14.01 -6.47
CA GLU A 86 34.08 13.88 -7.90
C GLU A 86 32.80 13.80 -8.74
N ALA A 87 31.79 13.06 -8.29
CA ALA A 87 30.48 13.05 -8.93
C ALA A 87 29.87 14.47 -8.95
N GLU A 88 29.99 15.21 -7.84
CA GLU A 88 29.55 16.61 -7.73
C GLU A 88 30.30 17.56 -8.67
N LYS A 89 31.64 17.40 -8.81
CA LYS A 89 32.48 18.23 -9.68
C LYS A 89 32.24 17.95 -11.16
N THR A 90 32.09 16.68 -11.53
CA THR A 90 31.93 16.24 -12.92
C THR A 90 30.49 16.34 -13.42
N GLY A 91 29.51 16.33 -12.51
CA GLY A 91 28.09 16.25 -12.85
C GLY A 91 27.68 14.92 -13.50
N GLY A 92 28.56 13.92 -13.46
CA GLY A 92 28.36 12.56 -13.98
C GLY A 92 28.26 11.53 -12.86
N ILE A 93 27.78 10.33 -13.19
CA ILE A 93 27.72 9.20 -12.24
C ILE A 93 29.13 8.61 -12.14
N VAL A 94 29.65 8.49 -10.92
CA VAL A 94 30.99 7.93 -10.68
C VAL A 94 30.85 6.51 -10.16
N ALA A 95 31.51 5.56 -10.83
CA ALA A 95 31.60 4.18 -10.37
C ALA A 95 32.98 3.92 -9.77
N VAL A 96 32.99 3.37 -8.56
CA VAL A 96 34.20 3.00 -7.83
C VAL A 96 34.19 1.50 -7.57
N ALA A 97 35.25 0.82 -8.02
CA ALA A 97 35.48 -0.58 -7.67
C ALA A 97 35.91 -0.67 -6.21
N GLU A 98 35.23 -1.49 -5.40
CA GLU A 98 35.75 -1.81 -4.07
C GLU A 98 36.95 -2.76 -4.19
N ILE A 99 38.01 -2.48 -3.42
CA ILE A 99 39.15 -3.40 -3.27
C ILE A 99 38.89 -4.28 -2.03
N PRO A 100 39.03 -5.61 -2.11
CA PRO A 100 39.19 -6.44 -0.92
C PRO A 100 40.55 -6.12 -0.30
N VAL A 101 40.57 -5.28 0.74
CA VAL A 101 41.80 -5.01 1.49
C VAL A 101 42.04 -6.20 2.42
N ASP A 102 42.74 -7.23 1.92
CA ASP A 102 43.18 -8.35 2.75
C ASP A 102 44.32 -7.88 3.67
N ILE A 103 44.06 -7.84 4.97
CA ILE A 103 44.99 -7.35 6.00
C ILE A 103 46.13 -8.37 6.22
N SER A 104 46.02 -9.58 5.66
CA SER A 104 46.98 -10.67 5.84
C SER A 104 48.35 -10.41 5.20
N ASP A 105 48.40 -9.68 4.08
CA ASP A 105 49.65 -9.38 3.36
C ASP A 105 50.31 -8.06 3.79
N LEU A 106 49.61 -7.19 4.52
CA LEU A 106 50.17 -5.90 4.97
C LEU A 106 51.08 -6.05 6.21
N ALA A 107 51.05 -7.20 6.89
CA ALA A 107 51.87 -7.46 8.07
C ALA A 107 53.29 -7.96 7.75
N GLY A 108 53.61 -8.26 6.49
CA GLY A 108 54.88 -8.91 6.16
C GLY A 108 55.35 -8.65 4.73
N HIS A 109 55.77 -7.42 4.43
CA HIS A 109 56.94 -7.12 3.58
C HIS A 109 57.02 -5.61 3.33
N ALA A 110 57.60 -4.88 4.28
CA ALA A 110 58.18 -3.57 4.01
C ALA A 110 59.51 -3.80 3.28
N ASN A 111 59.50 -3.77 1.94
CA ASN A 111 60.60 -3.35 1.05
C ASN A 111 60.46 -3.92 -0.38
N ASP A 112 59.32 -3.73 -1.04
CA ASP A 112 59.33 -3.79 -2.50
C ASP A 112 58.38 -2.77 -3.11
N PHE A 113 58.98 -1.75 -3.74
CA PHE A 113 58.26 -0.60 -4.30
C PHE A 113 57.76 -0.88 -5.73
N ASP A 114 58.24 -1.95 -6.38
CA ASP A 114 57.94 -2.27 -7.78
C ASP A 114 56.78 -3.27 -7.99
N SER A 115 56.26 -3.91 -6.94
CA SER A 115 55.15 -4.89 -7.08
C SER A 115 53.75 -4.26 -7.10
N ARG A 116 53.61 -2.97 -6.78
CA ARG A 116 52.30 -2.27 -6.65
C ARG A 116 51.65 -1.90 -7.99
N THR A 117 52.36 -2.03 -9.10
CA THR A 117 51.83 -1.72 -10.45
C THR A 117 51.13 -2.91 -11.10
N SER A 118 51.11 -4.08 -10.44
CA SER A 118 50.51 -5.32 -10.99
C SER A 118 49.08 -5.59 -10.51
N LEU A 119 48.54 -4.80 -9.59
CA LEU A 119 47.09 -4.79 -9.28
C LEU A 119 46.35 -3.88 -10.27
N ALA A 120 46.49 -4.17 -11.56
CA ALA A 120 45.37 -3.89 -12.44
C ALA A 120 44.19 -4.69 -11.85
N PRO A 121 43.00 -4.11 -11.70
CA PRO A 121 41.86 -4.90 -11.28
C PRO A 121 41.72 -6.00 -12.34
N GLU A 122 42.04 -7.25 -11.98
CA GLU A 122 41.39 -8.38 -12.64
C GLU A 122 39.92 -8.05 -12.52
N ARG A 123 39.31 -7.71 -13.66
CA ARG A 123 37.93 -7.31 -13.88
C ARG A 123 37.06 -7.77 -12.70
N GLY A 124 36.98 -6.92 -11.67
CA GLY A 124 36.21 -7.25 -10.47
C GLY A 124 34.80 -7.56 -10.95
N ASP A 125 34.17 -8.58 -10.36
CA ASP A 125 32.81 -8.92 -10.77
C ASP A 125 31.98 -7.62 -10.69
N LYS A 126 31.33 -7.22 -11.79
CA LYS A 126 30.62 -5.92 -11.88
C LYS A 126 29.61 -5.72 -10.72
N ASN A 127 29.28 -6.81 -10.05
CA ASN A 127 28.48 -6.91 -8.84
C ASN A 127 29.08 -6.24 -7.58
N GLU A 128 30.34 -5.79 -7.56
CA GLU A 128 30.96 -5.15 -6.39
C GLU A 128 31.30 -3.66 -6.60
N MET A 129 30.84 -3.07 -7.70
CA MET A 129 31.01 -1.63 -7.97
C MET A 129 30.01 -0.80 -7.14
N SER A 130 30.50 0.24 -6.47
CA SER A 130 29.68 1.25 -5.81
C SER A 130 29.47 2.46 -6.73
N TYR A 131 28.22 2.91 -6.86
CA TYR A 131 27.85 4.04 -7.73
C TYR A 131 27.46 5.27 -6.92
N PHE A 132 28.07 6.41 -7.24
CA PHE A 132 27.83 7.71 -6.62
C PHE A 132 27.20 8.67 -7.63
N PHE A 133 26.22 9.43 -7.16
CA PHE A 133 25.37 10.27 -8.00
C PHE A 133 25.53 11.74 -7.65
N PRO A 134 25.60 12.63 -8.65
CA PRO A 134 25.57 14.05 -8.42
C PRO A 134 24.19 14.48 -7.89
N PRO A 135 24.12 15.55 -7.07
CA PRO A 135 22.86 16.12 -6.65
C PRO A 135 22.10 16.68 -7.86
N ASP A 136 20.87 16.19 -8.07
CA ASP A 136 19.98 16.72 -9.11
C ASP A 136 19.49 18.14 -8.73
N PRO A 137 19.87 19.19 -9.48
CA PRO A 137 19.39 20.56 -9.19
C PRO A 137 17.87 20.67 -9.36
N ASP A 138 17.31 20.00 -10.37
CA ASP A 138 15.88 20.01 -10.72
C ASP A 138 15.18 18.69 -10.36
N MET A 139 15.39 18.24 -9.12
CA MET A 139 14.73 17.03 -8.63
C MET A 139 13.19 17.17 -8.69
N PRO A 140 12.48 16.28 -9.40
CA PRO A 140 11.04 16.39 -9.59
C PRO A 140 10.27 16.07 -8.31
N SER A 141 9.11 16.69 -8.16
CA SER A 141 8.32 16.64 -6.93
C SER A 141 6.84 16.34 -7.20
N TRP A 142 6.57 15.38 -8.09
CA TRP A 142 5.20 14.94 -8.34
C TRP A 142 4.56 14.42 -7.04
N ARG A 143 3.30 14.79 -6.80
CA ARG A 143 2.50 14.34 -5.66
C ARG A 143 1.02 14.29 -6.04
N PRO A 144 0.24 13.35 -5.47
CA PRO A 144 -1.19 13.27 -5.70
C PRO A 144 -1.92 14.42 -4.99
N TRP A 145 -3.13 14.72 -5.46
CA TRP A 145 -3.95 15.82 -4.92
C TRP A 145 -4.25 15.67 -3.42
N SER A 146 -4.46 14.45 -2.93
CA SER A 146 -4.70 14.15 -1.51
C SER A 146 -3.49 14.43 -0.60
N MET A 147 -2.28 14.44 -1.16
CA MET A 147 -1.05 14.76 -0.42
C MET A 147 -0.65 16.24 -0.56
N SER A 148 -1.41 17.00 -1.35
CA SER A 148 -1.13 18.41 -1.57
C SER A 148 -1.35 19.21 -0.28
N TRP A 149 -0.55 20.27 -0.11
CA TRP A 149 -0.68 21.18 1.03
C TRP A 149 -2.11 21.76 1.20
N PRO A 150 -2.84 22.17 0.13
CA PRO A 150 -4.21 22.65 0.27
C PRO A 150 -5.17 21.59 0.82
N PHE A 151 -5.04 20.33 0.38
CA PHE A 151 -5.92 19.26 0.86
C PHE A 151 -5.63 18.90 2.33
N LEU A 152 -4.35 18.82 2.70
CA LEU A 152 -3.97 18.61 4.10
C LEU A 152 -4.42 19.77 5.00
N ALA A 153 -4.29 21.02 4.52
CA ALA A 153 -4.78 22.20 5.25
C ALA A 153 -6.30 22.17 5.42
N PHE A 154 -7.03 21.76 4.38
CA PHE A 154 -8.47 21.55 4.45
C PHE A 154 -8.87 20.50 5.51
N LEU A 155 -8.17 19.36 5.59
CA LEU A 155 -8.43 18.35 6.62
C LEU A 155 -8.14 18.85 8.04
N VAL A 156 -7.10 19.67 8.22
CA VAL A 156 -6.76 20.29 9.51
C VAL A 156 -7.83 21.32 9.91
N ILE A 157 -8.27 22.17 8.98
CA ILE A 157 -9.34 23.15 9.22
C ILE A 157 -10.64 22.44 9.61
N ILE A 158 -11.01 21.36 8.90
CA ILE A 158 -12.18 20.55 9.27
C ILE A 158 -12.02 19.94 10.66
N ALA A 159 -10.83 19.42 11.02
CA ALA A 159 -10.58 18.88 12.34
C ALA A 159 -10.86 19.90 13.45
N LEU A 160 -10.32 21.12 13.29
CA LEU A 160 -10.48 22.22 14.24
C LEU A 160 -11.92 22.74 14.26
N ALA A 161 -12.59 22.79 13.11
CA ALA A 161 -14.00 23.17 13.02
C ALA A 161 -14.91 22.15 13.72
N LEU A 162 -14.68 20.85 13.52
CA LEU A 162 -15.42 19.79 14.19
C LEU A 162 -15.13 19.77 15.70
N ALA A 163 -13.88 20.00 16.11
CA ALA A 163 -13.51 20.11 17.52
C ALA A 163 -14.19 21.32 18.19
N GLY A 164 -14.16 22.48 17.53
CA GLY A 164 -14.84 23.69 17.99
C GLY A 164 -16.35 23.51 18.06
N LEU A 165 -16.95 22.86 17.05
CA LEU A 165 -18.38 22.53 17.06
C LEU A 165 -18.74 21.57 18.19
N GLN A 166 -17.96 20.51 18.40
CA GLN A 166 -18.19 19.54 19.47
C GLN A 166 -18.10 20.19 20.86
N GLU A 167 -17.09 21.03 21.08
CA GLU A 167 -16.91 21.77 22.33
C GLU A 167 -18.01 22.84 22.51
N PHE A 168 -18.39 23.55 21.45
CA PHE A 168 -19.50 24.51 21.48
C PHE A 168 -20.82 23.83 21.87
N LEU A 169 -21.13 22.69 21.25
CA LEU A 169 -22.32 21.90 21.59
C LEU A 169 -22.25 21.38 23.04
N CYS A 170 -21.06 20.98 23.51
CA CYS A 170 -20.85 20.57 24.89
C CYS A 170 -21.10 21.72 25.89
N GLN A 171 -20.57 22.91 25.62
CA GLN A 171 -20.74 24.10 26.46
C GLN A 171 -22.19 24.57 26.45
N LEU A 172 -22.84 24.53 25.30
CA LEU A 172 -24.27 24.81 25.17
C LEU A 172 -25.07 23.82 26.02
N SER A 173 -24.78 22.51 25.92
CA SER A 173 -25.42 21.48 26.74
C SER A 173 -25.23 21.73 28.24
N LEU A 174 -24.03 22.14 28.66
CA LEU A 174 -23.70 22.41 30.06
C LEU A 174 -24.38 23.69 30.57
N LYS A 175 -24.46 24.74 29.74
CA LYS A 175 -25.08 26.02 30.10
C LYS A 175 -26.60 25.87 30.26
N GLU A 176 -27.24 25.19 29.31
CA GLU A 176 -28.66 24.84 29.37
C GLU A 176 -28.97 23.94 30.57
N SER A 177 -28.05 23.03 30.94
CA SER A 177 -28.19 22.22 32.15
C SER A 177 -28.00 23.01 33.45
N LYS A 178 -27.33 24.16 33.44
CA LYS A 178 -27.02 24.99 34.64
C LYS A 178 -28.02 26.13 34.87
N HIS A 179 -28.68 26.64 33.82
CA HIS A 179 -29.59 27.79 33.93
C HIS A 179 -30.93 27.47 34.62
N GLU A 180 -31.35 26.20 34.71
CA GLU A 180 -32.57 25.80 35.43
C GLU A 180 -32.32 24.63 36.41
N PRO A 181 -31.66 24.86 37.57
CA PRO A 181 -31.45 23.84 38.59
C PRO A 181 -32.73 23.40 39.32
N ASP A 182 -33.77 24.25 39.37
CA ASP A 182 -35.00 24.02 40.16
C ASP A 182 -36.15 23.34 39.40
N LYS A 183 -36.02 23.12 38.09
CA LYS A 183 -37.03 22.40 37.29
C LYS A 183 -36.43 21.12 36.77
N VAL A 184 -36.75 20.01 37.46
CA VAL A 184 -36.30 18.62 37.23
C VAL A 184 -36.40 18.13 35.75
N HIS A 185 -37.06 18.89 34.85
CA HIS A 185 -37.45 18.46 33.50
C HIS A 185 -37.08 19.42 32.35
N LYS A 186 -36.31 20.50 32.57
CA LYS A 186 -36.05 21.53 31.53
C LYS A 186 -34.56 21.89 31.37
N GLY A 187 -33.79 21.04 30.70
CA GLY A 187 -32.43 21.42 30.30
C GLY A 187 -31.78 20.39 29.39
N GLY A 188 -31.47 20.76 28.15
CA GLY A 188 -30.78 19.93 27.13
C GLY A 188 -31.00 20.48 25.73
N LEU A 189 -30.22 20.02 24.74
CA LEU A 189 -30.16 20.62 23.39
C LEU A 189 -31.50 20.54 22.63
N ILE A 190 -32.22 19.43 22.78
CA ILE A 190 -33.52 19.18 22.16
C ILE A 190 -34.41 18.53 23.21
N GLN A 191 -35.64 19.03 23.33
CA GLN A 191 -36.66 18.52 24.26
C GLN A 191 -37.78 17.84 23.48
N PHE A 192 -38.21 16.66 23.91
CA PHE A 192 -39.34 15.96 23.34
C PHE A 192 -40.00 15.03 24.36
N GLN A 193 -41.31 14.85 24.28
CA GLN A 193 -42.05 13.85 25.07
C GLN A 193 -42.01 12.47 24.40
N ASN A 194 -42.13 12.45 23.06
CA ASN A 194 -42.14 11.24 22.25
C ASN A 194 -41.26 11.41 21.00
N ALA A 195 -40.44 10.41 20.67
CA ALA A 195 -39.59 10.42 19.46
C ALA A 195 -40.39 10.54 18.15
N LYS A 196 -41.68 10.14 18.17
CA LYS A 196 -42.62 10.27 17.03
C LYS A 196 -43.03 11.73 16.72
N GLN A 197 -42.97 12.62 17.71
CA GLN A 197 -43.40 14.02 17.56
C GLN A 197 -42.32 14.90 16.91
N ILE A 198 -41.09 14.41 16.82
CA ILE A 198 -39.97 15.12 16.22
C ILE A 198 -40.02 14.96 14.70
N PRO A 199 -39.85 16.04 13.91
CA PRO A 199 -39.74 15.91 12.47
C PRO A 199 -38.51 15.07 12.06
N LEU A 200 -38.64 14.29 10.99
CA LEU A 200 -37.64 13.30 10.57
C LEU A 200 -36.23 13.88 10.38
N TYR A 201 -36.13 15.10 9.84
CA TYR A 201 -34.85 15.76 9.61
C TYR A 201 -34.13 16.08 10.93
N GLN A 202 -34.86 16.55 11.94
CA GLN A 202 -34.29 16.87 13.24
C GLN A 202 -33.82 15.59 13.93
N TYR A 203 -34.61 14.50 13.86
CA TYR A 203 -34.22 13.17 14.34
C TYR A 203 -32.92 12.67 13.69
N PHE A 204 -32.81 12.80 12.37
CA PHE A 204 -31.59 12.39 11.64
C PHE A 204 -30.36 13.21 12.06
N ILE A 205 -30.52 14.53 12.22
CA ILE A 205 -29.44 15.47 12.54
C ILE A 205 -28.81 15.18 13.91
N TRP A 206 -29.59 14.85 14.93
CA TRP A 206 -29.00 14.62 16.26
C TRP A 206 -28.48 13.19 16.43
N LYS A 207 -29.12 12.19 15.81
CA LYS A 207 -28.80 10.77 16.03
C LYS A 207 -27.73 10.22 15.09
N TYR A 208 -27.84 10.49 13.78
CA TYR A 208 -26.99 9.86 12.76
C TYR A 208 -25.94 10.81 12.17
N ALA A 209 -26.30 12.08 11.97
CA ALA A 209 -25.42 13.02 11.29
C ALA A 209 -24.04 13.20 11.95
N PRO A 210 -23.88 13.29 13.29
CA PRO A 210 -22.57 13.50 13.89
C PRO A 210 -21.60 12.36 13.59
N VAL A 211 -22.07 11.11 13.76
CA VAL A 211 -21.26 9.91 13.46
C VAL A 211 -20.98 9.82 11.96
N LEU A 212 -21.96 10.12 11.11
CA LEU A 212 -21.79 10.12 9.66
C LEU A 212 -20.71 11.12 9.19
N PHE A 213 -20.71 12.35 9.73
CA PHE A 213 -19.67 13.35 9.40
C PHE A 213 -18.27 12.88 9.82
N PHE A 214 -18.12 12.27 11.01
CA PHE A 214 -16.85 11.70 11.43
C PHE A 214 -16.39 10.52 10.58
N VAL A 215 -17.33 9.68 10.12
CA VAL A 215 -17.02 8.60 9.18
C VAL A 215 -16.52 9.15 7.85
N ILE A 216 -17.21 10.14 7.27
CA ILE A 216 -16.76 10.80 6.02
C ILE A 216 -15.38 11.43 6.19
N TYR A 217 -15.14 12.09 7.32
CA TYR A 217 -13.84 12.64 7.67
C TYR A 217 -12.75 11.56 7.79
N GLY A 218 -13.08 10.42 8.41
CA GLY A 218 -12.21 9.26 8.50
C GLY A 218 -11.86 8.67 7.13
N ILE A 219 -12.81 8.60 6.19
CA ILE A 219 -12.58 8.15 4.81
C ILE A 219 -11.59 9.09 4.10
N ALA A 220 -11.70 10.40 4.31
CA ALA A 220 -10.77 11.36 3.72
C ALA A 220 -9.33 11.15 4.23
N TRP A 221 -9.15 10.83 5.52
CA TRP A 221 -7.85 10.44 6.08
C TRP A 221 -7.32 9.12 5.53
N GLN A 222 -8.17 8.11 5.34
CA GLN A 222 -7.76 6.83 4.73
C GLN A 222 -7.18 7.03 3.31
N ILE A 223 -7.69 7.99 2.54
CA ILE A 223 -7.15 8.33 1.20
C ILE A 223 -5.72 8.89 1.34
N VAL A 224 -5.47 9.77 2.30
CA VAL A 224 -4.13 10.33 2.55
C VAL A 224 -3.17 9.25 3.03
N ASP A 225 -3.60 8.42 4.00
CA ASP A 225 -2.80 7.33 4.57
C ASP A 225 -2.34 6.34 3.51
N TYR A 226 -3.25 5.97 2.60
CA TYR A 226 -2.93 5.10 1.49
C TYR A 226 -1.85 5.72 0.57
N GLU A 227 -2.04 6.96 0.12
CA GLU A 227 -1.09 7.61 -0.81
C GLU A 227 0.28 7.85 -0.19
N VAL A 228 0.34 8.23 1.10
CA VAL A 228 1.61 8.41 1.81
C VAL A 228 2.34 7.07 1.92
N LYS A 229 1.65 5.99 2.31
CA LYS A 229 2.26 4.64 2.40
C LYS A 229 2.76 4.12 1.06
N ARG A 230 2.00 4.37 0.00
CA ARG A 230 2.36 3.98 -1.37
C ARG A 230 3.58 4.73 -1.88
N LEU A 231 3.70 6.02 -1.59
CA LEU A 231 4.79 6.86 -2.10
C LEU A 231 6.03 6.88 -1.20
N GLU A 232 5.93 6.42 0.04
CA GLU A 232 7.04 6.36 0.99
C GLU A 232 8.32 5.71 0.43
N PRO A 233 8.28 4.55 -0.29
CA PRO A 233 9.49 3.95 -0.83
C PRO A 233 10.27 4.92 -1.73
N PHE A 234 9.54 5.68 -2.55
CA PHE A 234 10.13 6.64 -3.47
C PHE A 234 10.76 7.83 -2.74
N TYR A 235 10.11 8.34 -1.69
CA TYR A 235 10.70 9.37 -0.83
C TYR A 235 11.98 8.92 -0.11
N GLN A 236 12.08 7.63 0.20
CA GLN A 236 13.29 7.06 0.80
C GLN A 236 14.40 6.93 -0.24
N LEU A 237 14.08 6.42 -1.44
CA LEU A 237 15.03 6.29 -2.56
C LEU A 237 15.51 7.64 -3.09
N SER A 238 14.73 8.70 -2.91
CA SER A 238 15.04 10.03 -3.41
C SER A 238 15.92 10.86 -2.46
N LYS A 239 16.40 10.27 -1.36
CA LYS A 239 17.39 10.87 -0.46
C LYS A 239 18.75 10.99 -1.17
N LYS A 240 19.56 11.97 -0.75
CA LYS A 240 20.90 12.24 -1.34
C LYS A 240 21.81 11.00 -1.39
N ASN A 241 21.83 10.21 -0.32
CA ASN A 241 22.69 9.02 -0.20
C ASN A 241 21.92 7.72 -0.50
N GLY A 242 20.76 7.81 -1.16
CA GLY A 242 19.83 6.69 -1.35
C GLY A 242 19.26 6.14 -0.03
N SER A 243 18.72 4.93 -0.10
CA SER A 243 18.17 4.18 1.03
C SER A 243 18.52 2.69 0.91
N THR A 244 18.58 1.97 2.03
CA THR A 244 18.78 0.51 2.00
C THR A 244 17.55 -0.19 1.42
N ALA A 245 17.73 -1.42 0.94
CA ALA A 245 16.62 -2.20 0.38
C ALA A 245 15.49 -2.41 1.40
N GLU A 246 15.82 -2.64 2.68
CA GLU A 246 14.83 -2.86 3.75
C GLU A 246 13.92 -1.64 3.97
N GLU A 247 14.48 -0.43 3.94
CA GLU A 247 13.76 0.82 4.15
C GLU A 247 13.00 1.33 2.91
N SER A 248 13.24 0.72 1.74
CA SER A 248 12.67 1.17 0.46
C SER A 248 12.04 0.03 -0.36
N LEU A 249 12.82 -0.70 -1.16
CA LEU A 249 12.33 -1.68 -2.14
C LEU A 249 11.58 -2.87 -1.52
N ASN A 250 12.01 -3.30 -0.33
CA ASN A 250 11.45 -4.44 0.42
C ASN A 250 10.33 -4.02 1.39
N MET A 251 9.95 -2.75 1.35
CA MET A 251 8.93 -2.21 2.23
C MET A 251 7.53 -2.60 1.76
N ASP A 252 6.70 -3.05 2.70
CA ASP A 252 5.30 -3.43 2.46
C ASP A 252 4.42 -2.86 3.55
N TYR A 253 3.77 -1.74 3.25
CA TYR A 253 2.72 -1.14 4.08
C TYR A 253 1.32 -1.31 3.52
N LEU A 254 1.19 -1.69 2.25
CA LEU A 254 -0.10 -1.80 1.57
C LEU A 254 -0.83 -3.10 1.91
N THR A 255 -0.09 -4.21 2.08
CA THR A 255 -0.66 -5.52 2.41
C THR A 255 -0.43 -5.94 3.86
N PHE A 256 0.25 -5.09 4.64
CA PHE A 256 0.38 -5.26 6.08
C PHE A 256 -0.87 -4.76 6.83
N MET A 257 -1.11 -5.29 8.03
CA MET A 257 -2.26 -4.90 8.86
C MET A 257 -2.19 -3.40 9.21
N SER A 258 -3.14 -2.62 8.70
CA SER A 258 -3.07 -1.14 8.70
C SER A 258 -2.89 -0.53 10.09
N TRP A 259 -3.44 -1.16 11.13
CA TRP A 259 -3.30 -0.69 12.52
C TRP A 259 -1.96 -1.02 13.17
N LEU A 260 -1.18 -1.95 12.63
CA LEU A 260 0.17 -2.27 13.10
C LEU A 260 1.26 -1.48 12.34
N VAL A 261 0.89 -0.76 11.28
CA VAL A 261 1.84 0.02 10.46
C VAL A 261 2.63 1.05 11.28
N PRO A 262 2.03 1.84 12.21
CA PRO A 262 2.80 2.79 13.03
C PRO A 262 3.98 2.15 13.78
N PHE A 263 3.78 0.95 14.33
CA PHE A 263 4.83 0.25 15.07
C PHE A 263 5.95 -0.28 14.17
N ARG A 264 5.62 -0.66 12.93
CA ARG A 264 6.62 -1.05 11.93
C ARG A 264 7.39 0.18 11.43
N ALA A 265 6.69 1.26 11.09
CA ALA A 265 7.28 2.51 10.64
C ALA A 265 8.19 3.16 11.70
N LEU A 266 7.85 3.01 13.00
CA LEU A 266 8.68 3.47 14.11
C LEU A 266 10.06 2.79 14.13
N ARG A 267 10.16 1.51 13.77
CA ARG A 267 11.44 0.80 13.69
C ARG A 267 12.35 1.35 12.58
N HIS A 268 11.77 1.75 11.45
CA HIS A 268 12.48 2.31 10.31
C HIS A 268 12.59 3.86 10.36
N LYS A 269 12.18 4.49 11.48
CA LYS A 269 12.22 5.96 11.68
C LYS A 269 11.51 6.76 10.57
N GLN A 270 10.42 6.23 10.04
CA GLN A 270 9.66 6.87 8.95
C GLN A 270 8.52 7.71 9.51
N TYR A 271 8.83 8.94 9.89
CA TYR A 271 7.91 9.81 10.62
C TYR A 271 6.62 10.14 9.86
N ALA A 272 6.69 10.36 8.54
CA ALA A 272 5.51 10.66 7.72
C ALA A 272 4.45 9.55 7.79
N VAL A 273 4.87 8.28 7.70
CA VAL A 273 3.97 7.11 7.80
C VAL A 273 3.39 6.98 9.22
N ILE A 274 4.18 7.27 10.25
CA ILE A 274 3.71 7.20 11.65
C ILE A 274 2.57 8.20 11.87
N TYR A 275 2.78 9.47 11.51
CA TYR A 275 1.80 10.52 11.76
C TYR A 275 0.50 10.30 10.98
N VAL A 276 0.59 9.94 9.69
CA VAL A 276 -0.61 9.72 8.86
C VAL A 276 -1.41 8.48 9.30
N SER A 277 -0.73 7.40 9.70
CA SER A 277 -1.40 6.20 10.20
C SER A 277 -2.02 6.42 11.57
N MET A 278 -1.34 7.14 12.47
CA MET A 278 -1.94 7.52 13.75
C MET A 278 -3.17 8.42 13.56
N ALA A 279 -3.07 9.44 12.70
CA ALA A 279 -4.19 10.33 12.39
C ALA A 279 -5.39 9.55 11.84
N THR A 280 -5.15 8.58 10.95
CA THR A 280 -6.19 7.73 10.37
C THR A 280 -6.81 6.77 11.36
N LEU A 281 -6.03 6.17 12.27
CA LEU A 281 -6.57 5.29 13.31
C LEU A 281 -7.44 6.07 14.31
N ILE A 282 -7.03 7.29 14.67
CA ILE A 282 -7.82 8.15 15.55
C ILE A 282 -9.09 8.63 14.82
N ALA A 283 -8.95 9.20 13.62
CA ALA A 283 -10.06 9.80 12.88
C ALA A 283 -11.09 8.77 12.40
N SER A 284 -10.66 7.62 11.88
CA SER A 284 -11.56 6.62 11.29
C SER A 284 -11.97 5.50 12.26
N GLY A 285 -11.25 5.34 13.37
CA GLY A 285 -11.50 4.32 14.38
C GLY A 285 -12.01 4.90 15.70
N LEU A 286 -11.17 5.65 16.41
CA LEU A 286 -11.46 6.11 17.77
C LEU A 286 -12.57 7.18 17.83
N VAL A 287 -12.57 8.15 16.93
CA VAL A 287 -13.51 9.28 16.94
C VAL A 287 -14.98 8.81 16.81
N PRO A 288 -15.38 7.94 15.86
CA PRO A 288 -16.75 7.44 15.79
C PRO A 288 -17.18 6.66 17.05
N ILE A 289 -16.28 5.88 17.64
CA ILE A 289 -16.54 5.13 18.88
C ILE A 289 -16.83 6.09 20.03
N LEU A 290 -15.96 7.08 20.25
CA LEU A 290 -16.14 8.08 21.31
C LEU A 290 -17.35 8.98 21.07
N GLN A 291 -17.64 9.33 19.80
CA GLN A 291 -18.82 10.13 19.47
C GLN A 291 -20.11 9.38 19.77
N SER A 292 -20.15 8.07 19.52
CA SER A 292 -21.34 7.28 19.85
C SER A 292 -21.67 7.27 21.35
N ALA A 293 -20.65 7.38 22.22
CA ALA A 293 -20.82 7.48 23.66
C ALA A 293 -21.04 8.92 24.16
N SER A 294 -20.78 9.95 23.34
CA SER A 294 -20.88 11.35 23.79
C SER A 294 -22.32 11.87 23.84
N VAL A 295 -23.23 11.26 23.06
CA VAL A 295 -24.64 11.66 22.96
C VAL A 295 -25.48 10.75 23.84
N GLU A 296 -26.10 11.31 24.89
CA GLU A 296 -26.93 10.57 25.85
C GLU A 296 -28.30 11.25 26.03
N MET A 297 -29.31 10.47 26.40
CA MET A 297 -30.65 10.95 26.66
C MET A 297 -30.91 11.00 28.17
N TYR A 298 -31.23 12.20 28.67
CA TYR A 298 -31.51 12.48 30.07
C TYR A 298 -33.01 12.74 30.31
N PRO A 299 -33.64 12.26 31.40
CA PRO A 299 -33.06 11.48 32.52
C PRO A 299 -32.73 10.03 32.16
N ASP A 300 -31.94 9.35 33.00
CA ASP A 300 -31.56 7.94 32.79
C ASP A 300 -32.76 7.02 32.67
N GLU A 301 -32.60 5.88 31.99
CA GLU A 301 -33.68 4.93 31.69
C GLU A 301 -34.47 4.48 32.94
N GLU A 302 -33.85 4.54 34.12
CA GLU A 302 -34.47 4.20 35.41
C GLU A 302 -35.47 5.25 35.92
N PHE A 303 -35.39 6.49 35.43
CA PHE A 303 -36.21 7.62 35.90
C PHE A 303 -37.09 8.23 34.80
N ARG A 304 -37.18 7.59 33.61
CA ARG A 304 -38.00 8.09 32.49
C ARG A 304 -39.47 7.70 32.69
N LYS A 305 -40.35 8.71 32.67
CA LYS A 305 -41.82 8.53 32.61
C LYS A 305 -42.36 8.90 31.24
N SER A 306 -43.45 8.27 30.79
CA SER A 306 -43.98 8.46 29.43
C SER A 306 -44.50 9.88 29.17
N ASP A 307 -45.05 10.54 30.18
CA ASP A 307 -45.57 11.92 30.11
C ASP A 307 -44.51 13.02 30.41
N SER A 308 -43.27 12.61 30.73
CA SER A 308 -42.20 13.55 31.09
C SER A 308 -41.40 14.05 29.88
N TYR A 309 -41.00 15.33 29.89
CA TYR A 309 -40.09 15.87 28.89
C TYR A 309 -38.71 15.23 29.02
N LYS A 310 -38.22 14.66 27.92
CA LYS A 310 -36.87 14.09 27.82
C LYS A 310 -35.98 15.03 27.02
N SER A 311 -34.69 15.01 27.33
CA SER A 311 -33.72 15.94 26.74
C SER A 311 -32.45 15.21 26.27
N VAL A 312 -31.95 15.59 25.10
CA VAL A 312 -30.64 15.11 24.62
C VAL A 312 -29.55 15.95 25.27
N ARG A 313 -28.60 15.30 25.95
CA ARG A 313 -27.45 15.94 26.59
C ARG A 313 -26.16 15.35 26.05
N ILE A 314 -25.13 16.17 26.02
CA ILE A 314 -23.78 15.74 25.65
C ILE A 314 -22.99 15.50 26.92
N GLN A 315 -22.51 14.27 27.12
CA GLN A 315 -21.71 13.95 28.29
C GLN A 315 -20.33 14.61 28.16
N ALA A 316 -19.97 15.46 29.13
CA ALA A 316 -18.76 16.26 29.06
C ALA A 316 -17.46 15.43 28.98
N GLY A 317 -17.43 14.25 29.60
CA GLY A 317 -16.26 13.36 29.59
C GLY A 317 -15.92 12.87 28.18
N TRP A 318 -16.84 12.13 27.55
CA TRP A 318 -16.64 11.60 26.20
C TRP A 318 -16.55 12.71 25.14
N SER A 319 -17.32 13.78 25.28
CA SER A 319 -17.26 14.91 24.36
C SER A 319 -15.87 15.57 24.34
N ARG A 320 -15.28 15.81 25.52
CA ARG A 320 -13.90 16.32 25.61
C ARG A 320 -12.88 15.32 25.07
N ALA A 321 -13.11 14.02 25.22
CA ALA A 321 -12.27 13.00 24.61
C ALA A 321 -12.33 13.05 23.07
N VAL A 322 -13.52 13.26 22.47
CA VAL A 322 -13.67 13.48 21.03
C VAL A 322 -12.93 14.74 20.59
N THR A 323 -13.14 15.87 21.28
CA THR A 323 -12.44 17.14 20.99
C THR A 323 -10.92 16.96 21.08
N ALA A 324 -10.42 16.29 22.12
CA ALA A 324 -8.99 16.01 22.28
C ALA A 324 -8.45 15.15 21.13
N CYS A 325 -9.18 14.11 20.71
CA CYS A 325 -8.80 13.29 19.56
C CYS A 325 -8.72 14.10 18.27
N LEU A 326 -9.68 14.98 18.02
CA LEU A 326 -9.69 15.84 16.83
C LEU A 326 -8.54 16.86 16.84
N VAL A 327 -8.22 17.44 18.00
CA VAL A 327 -7.06 18.34 18.15
C VAL A 327 -5.75 17.58 17.92
N ILE A 328 -5.62 16.34 18.43
CA ILE A 328 -4.47 15.49 18.15
C ILE A 328 -4.36 15.21 16.65
N VAL A 329 -5.47 14.88 15.97
CA VAL A 329 -5.48 14.68 14.52
C VAL A 329 -5.08 15.95 13.77
N ALA A 330 -5.52 17.13 14.22
CA ALA A 330 -5.12 18.41 13.65
C ALA A 330 -3.60 18.66 13.80
N LEU A 331 -3.05 18.40 14.99
CA LEU A 331 -1.61 18.50 15.26
C LEU A 331 -0.81 17.53 14.37
N LEU A 332 -1.21 16.27 14.30
CA LEU A 332 -0.60 15.27 13.42
C LEU A 332 -0.68 15.68 11.95
N GLY A 333 -1.79 16.28 11.51
CA GLY A 333 -1.95 16.80 10.16
C GLY A 333 -1.05 17.99 9.85
N MET A 334 -0.83 18.90 10.82
CA MET A 334 0.13 20.00 10.67
C MET A 334 1.58 19.50 10.59
N VAL A 335 1.94 18.52 11.42
CA VAL A 335 3.26 17.88 11.37
C VAL A 335 3.45 17.13 10.05
N LEU A 336 2.45 16.36 9.62
CA LEU A 336 2.46 15.68 8.33
C LEU A 336 2.62 16.68 7.17
N MET A 337 1.96 17.83 7.23
CA MET A 337 2.08 18.88 6.24
C MET A 337 3.50 19.48 6.17
N TYR A 338 4.21 19.53 7.30
CA TYR A 338 5.61 19.93 7.36
C TYR A 338 6.54 18.86 6.77
N GLU A 339 6.39 17.60 7.17
CA GLU A 339 7.10 16.43 6.59
C GLU A 339 6.83 16.30 5.08
N MET A 340 5.61 16.65 4.69
CA MET A 340 5.08 17.07 3.38
C MET A 340 6.04 17.66 2.35
N ARG A 341 7.01 18.44 2.84
CA ARG A 341 7.87 19.33 2.05
C ARG A 341 9.02 18.61 1.35
N ARG A 342 9.27 17.34 1.69
CA ARG A 342 10.25 16.49 1.00
C ARG A 342 9.88 16.29 -0.48
N LYS A 343 10.90 16.18 -1.34
CA LYS A 343 10.73 15.91 -2.78
C LYS A 343 10.65 14.41 -3.03
N SER A 344 9.79 13.97 -3.93
CA SER A 344 9.53 12.55 -4.23
C SER A 344 10.49 11.94 -5.23
N GLY A 345 11.14 12.74 -6.09
CA GLY A 345 11.99 12.23 -7.18
C GLY A 345 11.21 11.62 -8.34
N LEU A 346 9.87 11.68 -8.30
CA LEU A 346 8.96 11.18 -9.33
C LEU A 346 8.52 12.30 -10.26
N LEU A 347 8.51 12.03 -11.57
CA LEU A 347 7.97 12.92 -12.61
C LEU A 347 6.46 12.76 -12.77
N SER A 348 5.96 11.53 -12.70
CA SER A 348 4.56 11.18 -12.88
C SER A 348 4.13 10.10 -11.88
N ASP A 349 2.84 9.81 -11.87
CA ASP A 349 2.23 8.83 -10.97
C ASP A 349 2.75 7.40 -11.25
N PRO A 350 3.44 6.73 -10.31
CA PRO A 350 3.93 5.37 -10.51
C PRO A 350 2.77 4.38 -10.34
N ASN A 351 1.97 4.23 -11.40
CA ASN A 351 0.80 3.36 -11.41
C ASN A 351 1.13 1.96 -11.90
N GLY A 352 0.73 0.96 -11.10
CA GLY A 352 0.79 -0.45 -11.46
C GLY A 352 2.21 -0.98 -11.72
N ILE A 353 2.27 -2.05 -12.51
CA ILE A 353 3.54 -2.71 -12.90
C ILE A 353 4.29 -1.86 -13.92
N ALA A 354 3.55 -1.17 -14.80
CA ALA A 354 4.10 -0.29 -15.83
C ALA A 354 4.96 0.84 -15.27
N GLY A 355 4.54 1.48 -14.16
CA GLY A 355 5.34 2.53 -13.53
C GLY A 355 6.68 2.01 -13.02
N VAL A 356 6.70 0.85 -12.34
CA VAL A 356 7.94 0.23 -11.84
C VAL A 356 8.83 -0.24 -13.00
N ALA A 357 8.24 -0.79 -14.06
CA ALA A 357 8.95 -1.22 -15.26
C ALA A 357 9.63 -0.04 -15.97
N ALA A 358 8.91 1.07 -16.19
CA ALA A 358 9.45 2.27 -16.82
C ALA A 358 10.65 2.86 -16.07
N MET A 359 10.65 2.79 -14.73
CA MET A 359 11.77 3.27 -13.91
C MET A 359 12.98 2.32 -13.92
N ALA A 360 12.82 1.06 -14.35
CA ALA A 360 13.88 0.06 -14.36
C ALA A 360 14.66 -0.03 -15.68
N THR A 361 14.19 0.62 -16.76
CA THR A 361 14.76 0.44 -18.11
C THR A 361 16.11 1.12 -18.33
N ARG A 362 16.39 2.25 -17.67
CA ARG A 362 17.62 3.03 -17.87
C ARG A 362 18.83 2.53 -17.08
N SER A 363 18.61 1.74 -16.05
CA SER A 363 19.61 1.39 -15.04
C SER A 363 19.88 -0.11 -14.99
N HIS A 364 20.93 -0.50 -14.27
CA HIS A 364 21.33 -1.90 -14.10
C HIS A 364 20.64 -2.59 -12.91
N ILE A 365 19.59 -1.99 -12.31
CA ILE A 365 18.92 -2.53 -11.11
C ILE A 365 18.44 -3.97 -11.27
N LEU A 366 18.05 -4.37 -12.48
CA LEU A 366 17.52 -5.70 -12.78
C LEU A 366 18.57 -6.82 -12.62
N ALA A 367 19.87 -6.50 -12.66
CA ALA A 367 20.94 -7.48 -12.47
C ALA A 367 20.92 -8.11 -11.07
N ASP A 368 20.53 -7.34 -10.05
CA ASP A 368 20.42 -7.82 -8.66
C ASP A 368 19.32 -8.87 -8.47
N PHE A 369 18.42 -9.00 -9.45
CA PHE A 369 17.29 -9.93 -9.42
C PHE A 369 17.56 -11.25 -10.13
N LYS A 370 18.78 -11.45 -10.67
CA LYS A 370 19.16 -12.70 -11.34
C LYS A 370 18.97 -13.91 -10.41
N GLY A 371 18.22 -14.91 -10.88
CA GLY A 371 17.95 -16.14 -10.14
C GLY A 371 16.93 -16.00 -9.00
N LEU A 372 16.14 -14.92 -8.99
CA LEU A 372 15.09 -14.65 -8.00
C LEU A 372 13.65 -14.83 -8.52
N ASP A 373 13.48 -15.35 -9.72
CA ASP A 373 12.21 -15.58 -10.43
C ASP A 373 11.13 -16.24 -9.58
N THR A 374 11.45 -17.39 -8.99
CA THR A 374 10.56 -18.20 -8.16
C THR A 374 10.91 -18.13 -6.68
N ALA A 375 11.88 -17.28 -6.32
CA ALA A 375 12.40 -17.17 -4.97
C ALA A 375 11.35 -16.58 -4.00
N PRO A 376 11.30 -17.07 -2.75
CA PRO A 376 10.49 -16.46 -1.71
C PRO A 376 11.05 -15.08 -1.34
N LEU A 377 10.20 -14.24 -0.75
CA LEU A 377 10.52 -12.86 -0.41
C LEU A 377 11.75 -12.72 0.51
N GLU A 378 11.95 -13.68 1.42
CA GLU A 378 13.10 -13.74 2.32
C GLU A 378 14.44 -13.80 1.57
N LYS A 379 14.50 -14.60 0.48
CA LYS A 379 15.71 -14.74 -0.33
C LYS A 379 16.01 -13.45 -1.10
N ILE A 380 14.96 -12.78 -1.61
CA ILE A 380 15.08 -11.46 -2.24
C ILE A 380 15.63 -10.44 -1.24
N HIS A 381 15.06 -10.39 -0.03
CA HIS A 381 15.52 -9.48 1.02
C HIS A 381 16.98 -9.74 1.41
N LYS A 382 17.39 -11.00 1.48
CA LYS A 382 18.77 -11.39 1.79
C LYS A 382 19.76 -10.97 0.68
N GLN A 383 19.35 -11.03 -0.58
CA GLN A 383 20.20 -10.65 -1.71
C GLN A 383 20.36 -9.14 -1.82
N LEU A 384 19.25 -8.39 -1.76
CA LEU A 384 19.26 -6.92 -1.91
C LEU A 384 19.84 -6.16 -0.69
N ARG A 385 20.01 -6.85 0.44
CA ARG A 385 20.51 -6.28 1.70
C ARG A 385 21.87 -5.58 1.59
N HIS A 386 22.74 -6.06 0.71
CA HIS A 386 24.11 -5.57 0.62
C HIS A 386 24.23 -4.33 -0.25
N ARG A 387 23.11 -3.66 -0.61
CA ARG A 387 23.13 -2.50 -1.51
C ARG A 387 22.19 -1.41 -1.05
N ARG A 388 22.60 -0.17 -1.32
CA ARG A 388 21.73 1.00 -1.32
C ARG A 388 21.12 1.19 -2.70
N TYR A 389 19.92 1.76 -2.73
CA TYR A 389 19.21 2.09 -3.95
C TYR A 389 18.86 3.57 -3.95
N ILE A 390 18.90 4.19 -5.13
CA ILE A 390 18.62 5.60 -5.30
C ILE A 390 17.71 5.83 -6.50
N LEU A 391 16.80 6.79 -6.39
CA LEU A 391 15.95 7.23 -7.49
C LEU A 391 16.56 8.50 -8.09
N HIS A 392 17.17 8.37 -9.26
CA HIS A 392 17.83 9.47 -9.98
C HIS A 392 17.17 9.66 -11.34
N LYS A 393 16.72 10.89 -11.65
CA LYS A 393 15.97 11.23 -12.88
C LYS A 393 14.79 10.30 -13.17
N SER A 394 14.05 9.91 -12.11
CA SER A 394 12.92 8.95 -12.18
C SER A 394 13.28 7.56 -12.72
N SER A 395 14.55 7.16 -12.62
CA SER A 395 14.99 5.78 -12.83
C SER A 395 15.60 5.23 -11.54
N LEU A 396 15.39 3.94 -11.28
CA LEU A 396 15.86 3.27 -10.06
C LEU A 396 17.27 2.74 -10.26
N TRP A 397 18.25 3.21 -9.49
CA TRP A 397 19.65 2.81 -9.62
C TRP A 397 20.14 2.03 -8.42
N GLN A 398 21.17 1.20 -8.65
CA GLN A 398 22.00 0.66 -7.58
C GLN A 398 22.98 1.76 -7.14
N GLY A 399 23.18 1.90 -5.84
CA GLY A 399 24.09 2.86 -5.22
C GLY A 399 25.28 2.16 -4.57
N GLU A 400 25.61 2.58 -3.36
CA GLU A 400 26.70 2.06 -2.54
C GLU A 400 26.48 0.59 -2.11
N TYR A 401 27.55 -0.21 -2.15
CA TYR A 401 27.59 -1.57 -1.60
C TYR A 401 27.86 -1.56 -0.08
N ILE A 402 27.19 -2.45 0.66
CA ILE A 402 27.27 -2.55 2.12
C ILE A 402 27.81 -3.94 2.51
N ARG A 403 29.05 -3.99 3.01
CA ARG A 403 29.69 -5.22 3.49
C ARG A 403 29.04 -5.82 4.75
N ASN A 404 28.88 -4.98 5.78
CA ASN A 404 28.44 -5.41 7.11
C ASN A 404 26.95 -5.11 7.33
N ALA A 405 26.09 -5.81 6.61
CA ALA A 405 24.65 -5.62 6.76
C ALA A 405 24.13 -6.35 8.01
N THR A 406 23.94 -5.57 9.09
CA THR A 406 23.43 -6.05 10.40
C THR A 406 21.91 -6.16 10.48
N GLU A 407 21.22 -5.97 9.36
CA GLU A 407 19.76 -6.03 9.28
C GLU A 407 19.23 -7.41 9.70
N LYS A 408 18.04 -7.47 10.31
CA LYS A 408 17.39 -8.74 10.66
C LYS A 408 16.34 -9.05 9.60
N ILE A 409 16.49 -10.11 8.80
CA ILE A 409 15.45 -10.44 7.81
C ILE A 409 14.18 -10.80 8.58
N PRO A 410 13.05 -10.12 8.37
CA PRO A 410 11.78 -10.57 8.91
C PRO A 410 11.42 -11.91 8.26
N ASP A 411 11.09 -12.91 9.09
CA ASP A 411 10.58 -14.22 8.63
C ASP A 411 9.18 -14.04 8.05
N THR A 412 9.12 -13.50 6.83
CA THR A 412 7.93 -13.48 5.99
C THR A 412 7.83 -14.85 5.34
N GLY A 413 7.11 -15.75 6.01
CA GLY A 413 6.94 -17.13 5.55
C GLY A 413 6.56 -17.25 4.07
N SER A 414 6.92 -18.37 3.45
CA SER A 414 6.90 -18.64 2.00
C SER A 414 5.53 -18.65 1.29
N ASP A 415 4.44 -18.29 1.95
CA ASP A 415 3.11 -18.28 1.32
C ASP A 415 2.91 -16.99 0.50
N PRO A 416 2.64 -17.10 -0.82
CA PRO A 416 2.52 -15.95 -1.72
C PRO A 416 1.27 -15.08 -1.46
N ARG A 417 0.33 -15.56 -0.64
CA ARG A 417 -0.92 -14.86 -0.37
C ARG A 417 -0.74 -13.85 0.78
N PRO A 418 -1.28 -12.62 0.63
CA PRO A 418 -1.45 -11.69 1.73
C PRO A 418 -2.20 -12.32 2.92
N LEU A 419 -1.95 -11.81 4.13
CA LEU A 419 -2.43 -12.41 5.37
C LEU A 419 -3.95 -12.63 5.36
N MET A 420 -4.74 -11.64 4.94
CA MET A 420 -6.21 -11.71 5.03
C MET A 420 -6.82 -12.66 4.00
N LEU A 421 -6.11 -12.96 2.92
CA LEU A 421 -6.51 -13.95 1.91
C LEU A 421 -6.15 -15.40 2.31
N ARG A 422 -5.39 -15.59 3.39
CA ARG A 422 -5.10 -16.93 3.93
C ARG A 422 -6.31 -17.43 4.71
N LEU A 423 -6.74 -18.66 4.46
CA LEU A 423 -7.84 -19.31 5.20
C LEU A 423 -7.61 -19.31 6.72
N ARG A 424 -6.35 -19.36 7.18
CA ARG A 424 -6.00 -19.28 8.61
C ARG A 424 -6.45 -17.98 9.28
N ALA A 425 -6.38 -16.84 8.59
CA ALA A 425 -6.87 -15.55 9.08
C ALA A 425 -8.34 -15.30 8.67
N GLY A 426 -8.77 -15.85 7.53
CA GLY A 426 -10.12 -15.67 7.03
C GLY A 426 -11.21 -16.40 7.80
N ILE A 427 -10.96 -17.64 8.24
CA ILE A 427 -11.92 -18.41 9.06
C ILE A 427 -12.26 -17.67 10.37
N PRO A 428 -11.30 -17.25 11.21
CA PRO A 428 -11.62 -16.53 12.44
C PRO A 428 -12.32 -15.19 12.15
N TYR A 429 -12.00 -14.55 11.02
CA TYR A 429 -12.68 -13.31 10.63
C TYR A 429 -14.16 -13.53 10.26
N ILE A 430 -14.48 -14.57 9.47
CA ILE A 430 -15.86 -14.94 9.17
C ILE A 430 -16.61 -15.38 10.44
N CYS A 431 -15.97 -16.20 11.28
CA CYS A 431 -16.53 -16.59 12.56
C CYS A 431 -16.82 -15.38 13.45
N TYR A 432 -15.95 -14.37 13.45
CA TYR A 432 -16.17 -13.10 14.16
C TYR A 432 -17.37 -12.33 13.62
N MET A 433 -17.53 -12.22 12.28
CA MET A 433 -18.70 -11.56 11.68
C MET A 433 -20.01 -12.31 11.99
N ILE A 434 -20.02 -13.64 11.91
CA ILE A 434 -21.18 -14.47 12.28
C ILE A 434 -21.48 -14.33 13.78
N SER A 435 -20.45 -14.35 14.62
CA SER A 435 -20.58 -14.11 16.06
C SER A 435 -21.18 -12.74 16.31
N LEU A 436 -20.78 -11.69 15.58
CA LEU A 436 -21.37 -10.36 15.73
C LEU A 436 -22.84 -10.33 15.29
N ALA A 437 -23.20 -11.02 14.21
CA ALA A 437 -24.58 -11.16 13.75
C ALA A 437 -25.49 -11.82 14.80
N VAL A 438 -24.96 -12.76 15.59
CA VAL A 438 -25.68 -13.44 16.68
C VAL A 438 -25.65 -12.61 17.98
N MET A 439 -24.51 -12.00 18.30
CA MET A 439 -24.36 -11.18 19.52
C MET A 439 -25.18 -9.90 19.47
N LEU A 440 -25.37 -9.30 18.30
CA LEU A 440 -26.14 -8.06 18.15
C LEU A 440 -27.59 -8.24 18.66
N PRO A 441 -28.38 -9.22 18.20
CA PRO A 441 -29.68 -9.54 18.80
C PRO A 441 -29.61 -9.87 20.30
N ILE A 442 -28.58 -10.61 20.75
CA ILE A 442 -28.43 -10.94 22.17
C ILE A 442 -28.27 -9.69 23.03
N PHE A 443 -27.40 -8.76 22.63
CA PHE A 443 -27.20 -7.50 23.36
C PHE A 443 -28.44 -6.60 23.36
N LEU A 444 -29.27 -6.66 22.31
CA LEU A 444 -30.48 -5.84 22.23
C LEU A 444 -31.67 -6.44 22.98
N PHE A 445 -31.88 -7.77 22.92
CA PHE A 445 -33.10 -8.40 23.43
C PHE A 445 -32.92 -9.19 24.73
N VAL A 446 -31.69 -9.38 25.26
CA VAL A 446 -31.44 -10.14 26.50
C VAL A 446 -31.03 -9.21 27.65
N GLU A 447 -31.85 -9.15 28.70
CA GLU A 447 -31.63 -8.31 29.90
C GLU A 447 -30.25 -8.48 30.53
N ARG A 448 -29.78 -9.72 30.68
CA ARG A 448 -28.46 -9.99 31.28
C ARG A 448 -27.30 -9.43 30.45
N ALA A 449 -27.45 -9.37 29.13
CA ALA A 449 -26.43 -8.84 28.23
C ALA A 449 -26.46 -7.31 28.16
N GLN A 450 -27.64 -6.71 28.36
CA GLN A 450 -27.82 -5.26 28.36
C GLN A 450 -27.05 -4.56 29.48
N ILE A 451 -26.82 -5.22 30.62
CA ILE A 451 -25.97 -4.68 31.69
C ILE A 451 -24.59 -4.29 31.16
N VAL A 452 -24.06 -5.04 30.19
CA VAL A 452 -22.76 -4.75 29.56
C VAL A 452 -22.86 -3.52 28.66
N THR A 453 -23.90 -3.42 27.83
CA THR A 453 -24.13 -2.27 26.93
C THR A 453 -24.41 -0.98 27.73
N LYS A 454 -25.08 -1.06 28.89
CA LYS A 454 -25.27 0.07 29.80
C LYS A 454 -23.97 0.55 30.42
N LYS A 455 -23.06 -0.36 30.79
CA LYS A 455 -21.73 0.00 31.32
C LYS A 455 -20.78 0.51 30.24
N LEU A 456 -20.91 0.00 29.02
CA LEU A 456 -20.03 0.32 27.88
C LEU A 456 -20.88 0.73 26.67
N PRO A 457 -21.33 2.01 26.60
CA PRO A 457 -22.22 2.47 25.53
C PRO A 457 -21.57 2.42 24.14
N PHE A 458 -20.23 2.42 24.08
CA PHE A 458 -19.46 2.33 22.84
C PHE A 458 -19.14 0.87 22.41
N LEU A 459 -19.60 -0.15 23.14
CA LEU A 459 -19.20 -1.54 22.88
C LEU A 459 -19.59 -2.00 21.48
N LEU A 460 -20.86 -1.79 21.09
CA LEU A 460 -21.37 -2.25 19.80
C LEU A 460 -20.67 -1.52 18.64
N THR A 461 -20.40 -0.22 18.78
CA THR A 461 -19.67 0.56 17.77
C THR A 461 -18.19 0.17 17.69
N ALA A 462 -17.56 -0.19 18.80
CA ALA A 462 -16.22 -0.73 18.80
C ALA A 462 -16.15 -2.07 18.06
N LEU A 463 -17.09 -2.98 18.31
CA LEU A 463 -17.17 -4.26 17.59
C LEU A 463 -17.39 -4.07 16.08
N ALA A 464 -18.28 -3.16 15.69
CA ALA A 464 -18.50 -2.81 14.28
C ALA A 464 -17.26 -2.17 13.63
N THR A 465 -16.54 -1.31 14.37
CA THR A 465 -15.29 -0.71 13.90
C THR A 465 -14.21 -1.76 13.66
N ILE A 466 -14.12 -2.82 14.47
CA ILE A 466 -13.20 -3.94 14.23
C ILE A 466 -13.55 -4.66 12.92
N VAL A 467 -14.84 -4.92 12.64
CA VAL A 467 -15.27 -5.49 11.35
C VAL A 467 -14.80 -4.61 10.20
N LYS A 468 -15.04 -3.31 10.28
CA LYS A 468 -14.59 -2.33 9.28
C LYS A 468 -13.08 -2.36 9.06
N LEU A 469 -12.28 -2.34 10.13
CA LEU A 469 -10.81 -2.33 10.03
C LEU A 469 -10.29 -3.61 9.35
N LEU A 470 -10.82 -4.77 9.72
CA LEU A 470 -10.46 -6.04 9.10
C LEU A 470 -10.94 -6.11 7.64
N TRP A 471 -12.16 -5.64 7.34
CA TRP A 471 -12.68 -5.58 5.97
C TRP A 471 -11.79 -4.73 5.06
N ASN A 472 -11.32 -3.58 5.55
CA ASN A 472 -10.45 -2.70 4.78
C ASN A 472 -9.10 -3.34 4.44
N THR A 473 -8.54 -4.18 5.32
CA THR A 473 -7.34 -4.97 4.98
C THR A 473 -7.60 -6.00 3.89
N MET A 474 -8.71 -6.74 3.98
CA MET A 474 -9.12 -7.69 2.92
C MET A 474 -9.31 -6.99 1.57
N ASN A 475 -9.98 -5.83 1.61
CA ASN A 475 -10.21 -5.00 0.44
C ASN A 475 -8.92 -4.45 -0.16
N GLY A 476 -7.94 -4.05 0.66
CA GLY A 476 -6.59 -3.69 0.20
C GLY A 476 -5.89 -4.85 -0.51
N ASP A 477 -5.85 -6.03 0.12
CA ASP A 477 -5.20 -7.23 -0.41
C ASP A 477 -5.76 -7.64 -1.79
N ILE A 478 -7.09 -7.61 -1.94
CA ILE A 478 -7.75 -7.98 -3.21
C ILE A 478 -7.43 -6.98 -4.32
N ARG A 479 -7.35 -5.69 -4.00
CA ARG A 479 -7.00 -4.64 -4.98
C ARG A 479 -5.57 -4.81 -5.47
N THR A 480 -4.63 -5.07 -4.57
CA THR A 480 -3.21 -5.28 -4.93
C THR A 480 -3.01 -6.52 -5.79
N VAL A 481 -3.74 -7.60 -5.50
CA VAL A 481 -3.63 -8.88 -6.21
C VAL A 481 -4.40 -8.90 -7.55
N GLN A 482 -5.35 -7.98 -7.76
CA GLN A 482 -6.24 -8.00 -8.94
C GLN A 482 -5.50 -7.99 -10.29
N PRO A 483 -4.52 -7.10 -10.57
CA PRO A 483 -3.84 -7.08 -11.87
C PRO A 483 -3.12 -8.38 -12.17
N TYR A 484 -2.47 -8.97 -11.15
CA TYR A 484 -1.75 -10.23 -11.27
C TYR A 484 -2.67 -11.42 -11.52
N HIS A 485 -3.88 -11.40 -10.96
CA HIS A 485 -4.87 -12.44 -11.24
C HIS A 485 -5.34 -12.39 -12.70
N ILE A 486 -5.49 -11.20 -13.28
CA ILE A 486 -5.83 -11.05 -14.71
C ILE A 486 -4.66 -11.57 -15.57
N LEU A 487 -3.43 -11.22 -15.22
CA LEU A 487 -2.22 -11.72 -15.91
C LEU A 487 -2.09 -13.25 -15.82
N ALA A 488 -2.44 -13.86 -14.69
CA ALA A 488 -2.43 -15.31 -14.53
C ALA A 488 -3.48 -16.04 -15.39
N GLN A 489 -4.55 -15.35 -15.80
CA GLN A 489 -5.58 -15.88 -16.69
C GLN A 489 -5.20 -15.84 -18.18
N ARG A 490 -4.01 -15.29 -18.51
CA ARG A 490 -3.48 -15.11 -19.88
C ARG A 490 -4.28 -14.11 -20.72
N ARG A 491 -3.72 -13.69 -21.85
CA ARG A 491 -4.30 -12.73 -22.80
C ARG A 491 -4.77 -11.43 -22.13
N ALA A 492 -4.02 -10.95 -21.14
CA ALA A 492 -4.39 -9.72 -20.45
C ALA A 492 -4.15 -8.51 -21.37
N PRO A 493 -5.12 -7.57 -21.46
CA PRO A 493 -4.92 -6.35 -22.24
C PRO A 493 -3.85 -5.46 -21.58
N ALA A 494 -3.19 -4.64 -22.39
CA ALA A 494 -2.10 -3.76 -21.97
C ALA A 494 -2.46 -2.82 -20.81
N LYS A 495 -3.73 -2.37 -20.74
CA LYS A 495 -4.30 -1.59 -19.63
C LYS A 495 -4.14 -2.26 -18.25
N THR A 496 -3.97 -3.58 -18.20
CA THR A 496 -3.74 -4.32 -16.94
C THR A 496 -2.41 -3.94 -16.28
N LEU A 497 -1.39 -3.57 -17.07
CA LEU A 497 -0.08 -3.18 -16.54
C LEU A 497 -0.11 -1.81 -15.85
N THR A 498 -0.96 -0.89 -16.32
CA THR A 498 -1.19 0.44 -15.72
C THR A 498 -2.34 0.45 -14.73
N LEU A 499 -3.01 -0.69 -14.52
CA LEU A 499 -4.17 -0.80 -13.66
C LEU A 499 -3.77 -0.76 -12.19
N ASP A 500 -4.12 0.34 -11.52
CA ASP A 500 -4.01 0.44 -10.07
C ASP A 500 -5.37 0.75 -9.43
N TYR A 501 -5.91 -0.23 -8.69
CA TYR A 501 -7.10 -0.04 -7.86
C TYR A 501 -6.77 0.43 -6.45
N THR A 502 -5.52 0.31 -6.05
CA THR A 502 -5.13 0.54 -4.67
C THR A 502 -5.24 2.04 -4.35
N GLY A 503 -4.89 2.95 -5.28
CA GLY A 503 -5.03 4.41 -5.14
C GLY A 503 -6.36 5.04 -5.57
N THR A 504 -7.37 4.24 -5.92
CA THR A 504 -8.69 4.79 -6.28
C THR A 504 -9.51 5.10 -5.02
N ASN A 505 -10.15 6.27 -4.98
CA ASN A 505 -11.08 6.65 -3.90
C ASN A 505 -12.08 5.51 -3.59
N PRO A 506 -12.23 5.09 -2.31
CA PRO A 506 -13.12 4.01 -1.92
C PRO A 506 -14.56 4.12 -2.43
N ILE A 507 -15.09 5.33 -2.59
CA ILE A 507 -16.46 5.57 -3.08
C ILE A 507 -16.56 5.35 -4.59
N VAL A 508 -15.54 5.75 -5.35
CA VAL A 508 -15.52 5.65 -6.82
C VAL A 508 -15.10 4.25 -7.28
N LEU A 509 -14.35 3.54 -6.44
CA LEU A 509 -13.79 2.23 -6.77
C LEU A 509 -14.82 1.17 -7.19
N PRO A 510 -15.96 0.97 -6.49
CA PRO A 510 -16.95 -0.02 -6.89
C PRO A 510 -17.49 0.22 -8.30
N PHE A 511 -17.79 1.48 -8.62
CA PHE A 511 -18.28 1.87 -9.95
C PHE A 511 -17.22 1.67 -11.02
N LYS A 512 -15.97 2.10 -10.76
CA LYS A 512 -14.85 1.90 -11.69
C LYS A 512 -14.55 0.42 -11.91
N ALA A 513 -14.58 -0.40 -10.86
CA ALA A 513 -14.36 -1.84 -10.96
C ALA A 513 -15.50 -2.54 -11.72
N LEU A 514 -16.75 -2.14 -11.47
CA LEU A 514 -17.92 -2.67 -12.18
C LEU A 514 -17.87 -2.35 -13.69
N LEU A 515 -17.52 -1.12 -14.05
CA LEU A 515 -17.35 -0.71 -15.46
C LEU A 515 -16.23 -1.49 -16.17
N ASN A 516 -15.15 -1.83 -15.46
CA ASN A 516 -14.07 -2.68 -15.98
C ASN A 516 -14.39 -4.19 -15.88
N ARG A 517 -15.63 -4.58 -15.53
CA ARG A 517 -16.08 -5.99 -15.37
C ARG A 517 -15.31 -6.80 -14.30
N HIS A 518 -14.72 -6.12 -13.32
CA HIS A 518 -14.03 -6.74 -12.19
C HIS A 518 -14.98 -6.90 -10.99
N TYR A 519 -15.93 -7.82 -11.10
CA TYR A 519 -17.05 -7.98 -10.17
C TYR A 519 -16.64 -8.23 -8.71
N ILE A 520 -15.61 -9.05 -8.46
CA ILE A 520 -15.15 -9.34 -7.08
C ILE A 520 -14.61 -8.07 -6.41
N VAL A 521 -13.82 -7.27 -7.13
CA VAL A 521 -13.30 -5.99 -6.61
C VAL A 521 -14.44 -5.00 -6.36
N ALA A 522 -15.44 -4.98 -7.25
CA ALA A 522 -16.62 -4.15 -7.07
C ALA A 522 -17.43 -4.54 -5.81
N LEU A 523 -17.72 -5.83 -5.62
CA LEU A 523 -18.45 -6.35 -4.45
C LEU A 523 -17.73 -6.02 -3.13
N VAL A 524 -16.41 -6.22 -3.10
CA VAL A 524 -15.61 -5.93 -1.90
C VAL A 524 -15.56 -4.43 -1.61
N GLY A 525 -15.47 -3.61 -2.67
CA GLY A 525 -15.56 -2.15 -2.54
C GLY A 525 -16.91 -1.68 -2.02
N VAL A 526 -18.03 -2.27 -2.48
CA VAL A 526 -19.36 -2.02 -1.90
C VAL A 526 -19.37 -2.43 -0.43
N GLY A 527 -18.76 -3.57 -0.10
CA GLY A 527 -18.59 -4.03 1.28
C GLY A 527 -17.86 -3.00 2.17
N SER A 528 -16.85 -2.29 1.66
CA SER A 528 -16.18 -1.22 2.43
C SER A 528 -17.13 -0.08 2.76
N ILE A 529 -17.97 0.35 1.81
CA ILE A 529 -18.98 1.40 2.05
C ILE A 529 -20.04 0.91 3.05
N LEU A 530 -20.51 -0.33 2.91
CA LEU A 530 -21.49 -0.92 3.82
C LEU A 530 -20.92 -1.13 5.22
N ALA A 531 -19.64 -1.47 5.36
CA ALA A 531 -18.97 -1.57 6.66
C ALA A 531 -18.89 -0.21 7.37
N GLU A 532 -18.69 0.89 6.64
CA GLU A 532 -18.81 2.25 7.19
C GLU A 532 -20.25 2.52 7.64
N MET A 533 -21.25 2.17 6.83
CA MET A 533 -22.67 2.32 7.20
C MET A 533 -23.06 1.45 8.41
N LEU A 534 -22.47 0.27 8.57
CA LEU A 534 -22.69 -0.58 9.74
C LEU A 534 -22.30 0.15 11.03
N THR A 535 -21.17 0.85 11.05
CA THR A 535 -20.75 1.62 12.25
C THR A 535 -21.75 2.71 12.62
N VAL A 536 -22.33 3.38 11.62
CA VAL A 536 -23.36 4.43 11.80
C VAL A 536 -24.71 3.83 12.23
N CYS A 537 -25.07 2.65 11.74
CA CYS A 537 -26.31 1.99 12.14
C CYS A 537 -26.22 1.45 13.58
N VAL A 538 -25.08 0.82 13.90
CA VAL A 538 -24.84 0.22 15.22
C VAL A 538 -24.65 1.27 16.30
N SER A 539 -24.12 2.46 15.99
CA SER A 539 -24.04 3.59 16.94
C SER A 539 -25.39 4.11 17.40
N SER A 540 -26.46 3.79 16.67
CA SER A 540 -27.80 4.18 17.06
C SER A 540 -28.33 3.33 18.22
N PHE A 541 -27.89 2.08 18.35
CA PHE A 541 -28.41 1.11 19.32
C PHE A 541 -27.89 1.34 20.75
N SER A 542 -28.50 2.30 21.45
CA SER A 542 -28.25 2.55 22.88
C SER A 542 -29.44 2.11 23.76
N VAL A 543 -30.33 1.27 23.22
CA VAL A 543 -31.68 1.05 23.77
C VAL A 543 -32.07 -0.40 23.88
N ASP A 544 -32.96 -0.69 24.82
CA ASP A 544 -33.57 -2.00 25.02
C ASP A 544 -34.46 -2.38 23.81
N GLY A 545 -34.08 -3.46 23.13
CA GLY A 545 -34.81 -4.01 22.00
C GLY A 545 -36.15 -4.64 22.38
N LYS A 546 -36.31 -5.12 23.63
CA LYS A 546 -37.57 -5.75 24.09
C LYS A 546 -38.76 -4.81 24.02
N LYS A 547 -38.52 -3.53 24.30
CA LYS A 547 -39.54 -2.47 24.22
C LYS A 547 -40.14 -2.36 22.81
N PHE A 548 -39.42 -2.78 21.77
CA PHE A 548 -39.88 -2.75 20.38
C PHE A 548 -40.54 -4.04 19.88
N ILE A 549 -40.76 -5.04 20.74
CA ILE A 549 -41.50 -6.27 20.39
C ILE A 549 -43.02 -5.99 20.46
N PRO A 550 -43.80 -6.31 19.42
CA PRO A 550 -45.27 -6.21 19.45
C PRO A 550 -45.87 -7.01 20.62
N GLY A 551 -46.70 -6.38 21.45
CA GLY A 551 -47.38 -7.03 22.59
C GLY A 551 -46.62 -7.08 23.91
N GLN A 552 -45.35 -6.65 23.97
CA GLN A 552 -44.56 -6.52 25.21
C GLN A 552 -44.30 -5.08 25.65
N SER A 553 -44.75 -4.11 24.86
CA SER A 553 -44.77 -2.70 25.27
C SER A 553 -45.95 -2.48 26.21
N GLY A 554 -45.77 -1.68 27.25
CA GLY A 554 -46.88 -1.18 28.06
C GLY A 554 -48.00 -0.64 27.16
N ASN A 555 -49.25 -0.87 27.55
CA ASN A 555 -50.40 -0.29 26.87
C ASN A 555 -50.33 1.23 27.08
N ASP A 556 -50.21 2.00 25.99
CA ASP A 556 -50.09 3.47 25.94
C ASP A 556 -51.17 4.24 26.76
N TYR A 557 -52.18 3.56 27.33
CA TYR A 557 -53.34 4.13 28.00
C TYR A 557 -53.59 3.64 29.45
N GLU A 558 -52.92 2.60 29.94
CA GLU A 558 -53.26 2.00 31.25
C GLU A 558 -52.35 2.47 32.41
N ASN A 559 -51.08 2.81 32.17
CA ASN A 559 -50.18 3.32 33.21
C ASN A 559 -49.08 4.27 32.68
N PRO A 560 -49.15 5.60 32.93
CA PRO A 560 -48.10 6.54 32.52
C PRO A 560 -46.77 6.40 33.29
N ASP A 561 -46.74 5.57 34.32
CA ASP A 561 -45.55 5.21 35.11
C ASP A 561 -44.89 3.89 34.64
N ASP A 562 -45.35 3.26 33.55
CA ASP A 562 -44.73 2.05 33.02
C ASP A 562 -43.33 2.34 32.44
N GLN A 563 -42.31 1.77 33.08
CA GLN A 563 -40.90 1.92 32.69
C GLN A 563 -40.60 1.24 31.33
N ASP A 564 -41.43 0.29 30.94
CA ASP A 564 -41.33 -0.50 29.70
C ASP A 564 -42.01 0.16 28.49
N ASP A 565 -42.58 1.36 28.65
CA ASP A 565 -43.19 2.11 27.56
C ASP A 565 -42.16 2.51 26.48
N ARG A 566 -42.51 2.25 25.21
CA ARG A 566 -41.75 2.68 24.02
C ARG A 566 -41.53 4.18 23.94
N ALA A 567 -42.42 4.96 24.56
CA ALA A 567 -42.31 6.41 24.68
C ALA A 567 -41.01 6.84 25.39
N ASN A 568 -40.44 5.99 26.25
CA ASN A 568 -39.24 6.27 27.05
C ASN A 568 -37.92 6.03 26.32
N THR A 569 -37.99 5.71 25.02
CA THR A 569 -36.83 5.35 24.21
C THR A 569 -36.45 6.47 23.23
N ASP A 570 -35.16 6.51 22.87
CA ASP A 570 -34.61 7.51 21.96
C ASP A 570 -34.79 7.14 20.47
N GLN A 571 -35.43 6.00 20.20
CA GLN A 571 -35.75 5.49 18.86
C GLN A 571 -37.25 5.33 18.64
N THR A 572 -37.66 5.44 17.37
CA THR A 572 -39.00 5.08 16.93
C THR A 572 -39.04 3.61 16.53
N PHE A 573 -40.20 2.94 16.69
CA PHE A 573 -40.39 1.55 16.25
C PHE A 573 -39.88 1.29 14.82
N ARG A 574 -40.21 2.18 13.88
CA ARG A 574 -39.74 2.08 12.49
C ARG A 574 -38.23 2.24 12.38
N SER A 575 -37.62 3.22 13.06
CA SER A 575 -36.18 3.47 12.95
C SER A 575 -35.34 2.36 13.59
N PHE A 576 -35.81 1.78 14.71
CA PHE A 576 -35.19 0.64 15.36
C PHE A 576 -35.15 -0.57 14.43
N TRP A 577 -36.31 -0.99 13.92
CA TRP A 577 -36.40 -2.16 13.04
C TRP A 577 -35.69 -1.95 11.71
N THR A 578 -35.72 -0.74 11.12
CA THR A 578 -34.95 -0.45 9.91
C THR A 578 -33.46 -0.57 10.16
N SER A 579 -32.93 0.04 11.22
CA SER A 579 -31.50 -0.01 11.51
C SER A 579 -31.06 -1.43 11.88
N PHE A 580 -31.89 -2.17 12.62
CA PHE A 580 -31.62 -3.57 12.99
C PHE A 580 -31.56 -4.47 11.75
N VAL A 581 -32.59 -4.42 10.90
CA VAL A 581 -32.63 -5.21 9.65
C VAL A 581 -31.49 -4.83 8.73
N ILE A 582 -31.22 -3.53 8.54
CA ILE A 582 -30.09 -3.06 7.72
C ILE A 582 -28.75 -3.58 8.28
N SER A 583 -28.54 -3.52 9.60
CA SER A 583 -27.29 -3.99 10.22
C SER A 583 -27.09 -5.49 10.00
N ILE A 584 -28.13 -6.30 10.20
CA ILE A 584 -28.07 -7.75 9.96
C ILE A 584 -27.87 -8.05 8.47
N LEU A 585 -28.57 -7.36 7.56
CA LEU A 585 -28.39 -7.53 6.12
C LEU A 585 -26.98 -7.15 5.67
N ILE A 586 -26.39 -6.08 6.22
CA ILE A 586 -25.01 -5.70 5.94
C ILE A 586 -24.07 -6.81 6.41
N ILE A 587 -24.20 -7.31 7.65
CA ILE A 587 -23.30 -8.36 8.14
C ILE A 587 -23.45 -9.64 7.29
N CYS A 588 -24.67 -10.04 6.96
CA CYS A 588 -24.92 -11.17 6.06
C CYS A 588 -24.31 -10.97 4.67
N PHE A 589 -24.41 -9.77 4.11
CA PHE A 589 -23.76 -9.42 2.85
C PHE A 589 -22.24 -9.51 2.95
N LEU A 590 -21.64 -8.96 4.01
CA LEU A 590 -20.19 -9.01 4.24
C LEU A 590 -19.72 -10.47 4.38
N VAL A 591 -20.44 -11.30 5.14
CA VAL A 591 -20.15 -12.74 5.27
C VAL A 591 -20.24 -13.44 3.91
N GLY A 592 -21.32 -13.19 3.15
CA GLY A 592 -21.51 -13.79 1.83
C GLY A 592 -20.38 -13.41 0.84
N VAL A 593 -20.02 -12.13 0.77
CA VAL A 593 -18.94 -11.64 -0.08
C VAL A 593 -17.59 -12.20 0.39
N ALA A 594 -17.31 -12.26 1.70
CA ALA A 594 -16.09 -12.87 2.21
C ALA A 594 -15.99 -14.35 1.80
N CYS A 595 -17.07 -15.12 1.93
CA CYS A 595 -17.12 -16.51 1.46
C CYS A 595 -16.82 -16.62 -0.04
N VAL A 596 -17.45 -15.78 -0.88
CA VAL A 596 -17.20 -15.75 -2.33
C VAL A 596 -15.73 -15.44 -2.64
N VAL A 597 -15.15 -14.46 -1.93
CA VAL A 597 -13.73 -14.11 -2.04
C VAL A 597 -12.85 -15.30 -1.70
N TYR A 598 -13.06 -15.97 -0.56
CA TYR A 598 -12.22 -17.12 -0.19
C TYR A 598 -12.38 -18.29 -1.15
N VAL A 599 -13.56 -18.53 -1.71
CA VAL A 599 -13.75 -19.58 -2.72
C VAL A 599 -12.98 -19.27 -4.01
N HIS A 600 -13.01 -18.03 -4.49
CA HIS A 600 -12.44 -17.67 -5.80
C HIS A 600 -10.98 -17.18 -5.76
N ARG A 601 -10.53 -16.63 -4.62
CA ARG A 601 -9.24 -15.91 -4.51
C ARG A 601 -8.27 -16.51 -3.49
N SER A 602 -8.63 -17.61 -2.82
CA SER A 602 -7.70 -18.28 -1.90
C SER A 602 -6.68 -19.19 -2.61
N HIS A 603 -6.82 -19.44 -3.91
CA HIS A 603 -5.87 -20.29 -4.65
C HIS A 603 -4.50 -19.64 -4.82
N LYS A 604 -3.43 -20.43 -4.74
CA LYS A 604 -2.04 -19.97 -4.93
C LYS A 604 -1.70 -19.93 -6.42
N PHE A 605 -1.59 -18.74 -7.00
CA PHE A 605 -1.31 -18.57 -8.43
C PHE A 605 -0.03 -17.76 -8.73
N MET A 606 0.70 -17.31 -7.70
CA MET A 606 1.95 -16.57 -7.83
C MET A 606 3.05 -17.24 -7.00
N PRO A 607 4.33 -17.08 -7.36
CA PRO A 607 5.45 -17.60 -6.56
C PRO A 607 5.63 -16.86 -5.24
N ARG A 608 5.29 -15.56 -5.19
CA ARG A 608 5.47 -14.69 -4.01
C ARG A 608 4.40 -13.61 -3.90
N GLN A 609 4.39 -12.90 -2.78
CA GLN A 609 3.51 -11.77 -2.49
C GLN A 609 3.99 -10.49 -3.20
N VAL A 610 3.07 -9.76 -3.82
CA VAL A 610 3.33 -8.57 -4.67
C VAL A 610 3.33 -7.23 -3.91
N GLY A 611 3.45 -7.26 -2.58
CA GLY A 611 3.35 -6.06 -1.73
C GLY A 611 4.57 -5.13 -1.80
N THR A 612 5.73 -5.62 -2.25
CA THR A 612 7.01 -4.89 -2.30
C THR A 612 7.41 -4.55 -3.74
N MET A 613 8.09 -3.42 -3.94
CA MET A 613 8.66 -3.06 -5.26
C MET A 613 9.68 -4.10 -5.73
N ALA A 614 10.48 -4.64 -4.81
CA ALA A 614 11.44 -5.71 -5.09
C ALA A 614 10.75 -6.95 -5.70
N SER A 615 9.56 -7.31 -5.22
CA SER A 615 8.80 -8.42 -5.81
C SER A 615 8.38 -8.14 -7.25
N VAL A 616 7.95 -6.90 -7.55
CA VAL A 616 7.55 -6.48 -8.90
C VAL A 616 8.76 -6.48 -9.84
N LEU A 617 9.89 -5.92 -9.41
CA LEU A 617 11.15 -5.94 -10.16
C LEU A 617 11.60 -7.36 -10.48
N ALA A 618 11.56 -8.26 -9.48
CA ALA A 618 11.86 -9.67 -9.69
C ALA A 618 10.93 -10.35 -10.71
N PHE A 619 9.67 -9.89 -10.88
CA PHE A 619 8.73 -10.46 -11.87
C PHE A 619 9.03 -10.01 -13.30
N ILE A 620 9.75 -8.91 -13.48
CA ILE A 620 9.97 -8.30 -14.78
C ILE A 620 11.45 -8.30 -15.21
N HIS A 621 12.39 -8.70 -14.34
CA HIS A 621 13.82 -8.46 -14.56
C HIS A 621 14.42 -9.01 -15.88
N GLN A 622 13.94 -10.16 -16.37
CA GLN A 622 14.34 -10.71 -17.67
C GLN A 622 13.26 -10.66 -18.75
N SER A 623 12.17 -9.93 -18.50
CA SER A 623 11.02 -9.83 -19.38
C SER A 623 11.34 -9.06 -20.67
N LYS A 624 10.93 -9.61 -21.82
CA LYS A 624 11.06 -8.94 -23.14
C LYS A 624 10.15 -7.72 -23.23
N MET A 625 9.05 -7.71 -22.47
CA MET A 625 8.16 -6.57 -22.30
C MET A 625 8.90 -5.26 -21.93
N LEU A 626 10.04 -5.32 -21.22
CA LEU A 626 10.80 -4.13 -20.80
C LEU A 626 11.25 -3.25 -21.96
N VAL A 627 11.46 -3.86 -23.13
CA VAL A 627 11.84 -3.17 -24.37
C VAL A 627 10.76 -2.16 -24.79
N ASN A 628 9.49 -2.47 -24.53
CA ASN A 628 8.36 -1.59 -24.81
C ASN A 628 8.27 -0.39 -23.82
N PHE A 629 9.07 -0.38 -22.75
CA PHE A 629 9.11 0.66 -21.73
C PHE A 629 10.31 1.61 -21.88
N VAL A 630 11.16 1.43 -22.89
CA VAL A 630 12.29 2.32 -23.17
C VAL A 630 11.76 3.72 -23.52
N ASP A 631 12.38 4.76 -22.95
CA ASP A 631 11.99 6.19 -23.11
C ASP A 631 10.58 6.55 -22.59
N THR A 632 9.95 5.67 -21.80
CA THR A 632 8.60 5.92 -21.25
C THR A 632 8.59 6.50 -19.83
N GLU A 633 9.76 6.75 -19.22
CA GLU A 633 9.90 7.20 -17.84
C GLU A 633 9.25 8.57 -17.55
N LYS A 634 9.07 9.40 -18.58
CA LYS A 634 8.46 10.73 -18.48
C LYS A 634 6.96 10.75 -18.77
N LEU A 635 6.39 9.63 -19.21
CA LEU A 635 4.98 9.57 -19.58
C LEU A 635 4.09 9.60 -18.32
N ASP A 636 2.97 10.32 -18.43
CA ASP A 636 1.91 10.22 -17.43
C ASP A 636 1.14 8.90 -17.58
N SER A 637 0.42 8.47 -16.54
CA SER A 637 -0.32 7.21 -16.51
C SER A 637 -1.31 7.03 -17.67
N LYS A 638 -2.00 8.12 -18.08
CA LYS A 638 -2.91 8.08 -19.24
C LYS A 638 -2.15 7.92 -20.55
N GLN A 639 -1.03 8.62 -20.69
CA GLN A 639 -0.17 8.56 -21.87
C GLN A 639 0.49 7.19 -21.99
N MET A 640 0.97 6.63 -20.87
CA MET A 640 1.50 5.27 -20.78
C MET A 640 0.45 4.24 -21.21
N THR A 641 -0.79 4.37 -20.73
CA THR A 641 -1.87 3.44 -21.13
C THR A 641 -2.15 3.52 -22.62
N ALA A 642 -2.25 4.73 -23.17
CA ALA A 642 -2.46 4.92 -24.61
C ALA A 642 -1.28 4.41 -25.46
N HIS A 643 -0.05 4.57 -24.96
CA HIS A 643 1.16 4.06 -25.61
C HIS A 643 1.14 2.52 -25.67
N LEU A 644 0.86 1.86 -24.54
CA LEU A 644 0.80 0.41 -24.47
C LEU A 644 -0.40 -0.18 -25.24
N GLU A 645 -1.54 0.50 -25.28
CA GLU A 645 -2.70 0.09 -26.09
C GLU A 645 -2.40 0.20 -27.60
N LYS A 646 -1.62 1.20 -28.02
CA LYS A 646 -1.19 1.35 -29.42
C LYS A 646 -0.35 0.17 -29.91
N LEU A 647 0.41 -0.47 -29.03
CA LEU A 647 1.23 -1.65 -29.36
C LEU A 647 0.38 -2.90 -29.64
N GLY A 648 -0.88 -2.96 -29.17
CA GLY A 648 -1.78 -4.09 -29.42
C GLY A 648 -1.35 -5.42 -28.79
N LYS A 649 -0.32 -5.43 -27.93
CA LYS A 649 0.24 -6.63 -27.30
C LYS A 649 -0.60 -7.10 -26.10
N THR A 650 -0.60 -8.41 -25.87
CA THR A 650 -1.19 -9.05 -24.69
C THR A 650 -0.12 -9.56 -23.74
N TYR A 651 -0.42 -9.58 -22.45
CA TYR A 651 0.54 -9.94 -21.40
C TYR A 651 0.02 -11.09 -20.54
N ALA A 652 0.93 -11.85 -19.96
CA ALA A 652 0.59 -12.95 -19.07
C ALA A 652 1.64 -13.16 -17.96
N LEU A 653 1.21 -13.79 -16.87
CA LEU A 653 2.10 -14.30 -15.82
C LEU A 653 2.38 -15.78 -16.08
N GLY A 654 3.65 -16.15 -16.27
CA GLY A 654 4.05 -17.52 -16.54
C GLY A 654 5.54 -17.70 -16.82
N TRP A 655 5.87 -18.84 -17.42
CA TRP A 655 7.20 -19.15 -17.91
C TRP A 655 7.36 -18.59 -19.32
N PHE A 656 8.44 -17.86 -19.55
CA PHE A 656 8.78 -17.26 -20.84
C PHE A 656 10.29 -17.39 -21.08
N GLN A 657 10.71 -17.24 -22.33
CA GLN A 657 12.14 -17.22 -22.66
C GLN A 657 12.65 -15.78 -22.47
N GLY A 658 13.59 -15.60 -21.54
CA GLY A 658 14.15 -14.30 -21.19
C GLY A 658 15.03 -13.69 -22.28
N ARG A 659 15.62 -12.54 -21.95
CA ARG A 659 16.59 -11.83 -22.81
C ARG A 659 17.96 -12.53 -22.87
N ASP A 660 18.24 -13.39 -21.90
CA ASP A 660 19.42 -14.25 -21.80
C ASP A 660 19.21 -15.64 -22.41
N ASP A 661 18.14 -15.82 -23.20
CA ASP A 661 17.71 -17.07 -23.82
C ASP A 661 17.33 -18.21 -22.86
N ASP A 662 17.43 -17.99 -21.55
CA ASP A 662 17.03 -18.93 -20.51
C ASP A 662 15.53 -18.87 -20.19
N ASP A 663 15.00 -19.95 -19.61
CA ASP A 663 13.58 -20.03 -19.19
C ASP A 663 13.39 -19.31 -17.85
N HIS A 664 12.64 -18.21 -17.85
CA HIS A 664 12.36 -17.36 -16.71
C HIS A 664 10.88 -17.41 -16.29
N CYS A 665 10.59 -17.16 -15.02
CA CYS A 665 9.22 -17.11 -14.49
C CYS A 665 8.85 -15.69 -14.05
N GLY A 666 7.87 -15.10 -14.73
CA GLY A 666 7.45 -13.73 -14.44
C GLY A 666 6.33 -13.21 -15.34
N ILE A 667 6.30 -11.90 -15.54
CA ILE A 667 5.31 -11.21 -16.37
C ILE A 667 5.98 -10.85 -17.68
N ASP A 668 5.42 -11.29 -18.80
CA ASP A 668 5.95 -10.98 -20.13
C ASP A 668 4.83 -10.85 -21.17
N GLU A 669 5.20 -10.36 -22.36
CA GLU A 669 4.35 -10.37 -23.55
C GLU A 669 4.09 -11.80 -24.03
N GLU A 670 2.88 -12.04 -24.56
CA GLU A 670 2.53 -13.34 -25.13
C GLU A 670 3.07 -13.47 -26.57
N PRO A 671 3.47 -14.69 -26.99
CA PRO A 671 3.21 -15.99 -26.36
C PRO A 671 4.21 -16.38 -25.25
N ILE A 672 3.69 -16.81 -24.10
CA ILE A 672 4.47 -17.43 -23.02
C ILE A 672 4.61 -18.95 -23.23
N LEU A 673 5.69 -19.54 -22.72
CA LEU A 673 5.97 -20.98 -22.82
C LEU A 673 4.94 -21.82 -22.05
N ALA A 674 4.69 -21.48 -20.78
CA ALA A 674 3.82 -22.26 -19.91
C ALA A 674 3.18 -21.41 -18.81
N PRO A 675 1.99 -21.80 -18.29
CA PRO A 675 1.35 -21.07 -17.20
C PRO A 675 2.07 -21.43 -15.90
N TYR A 676 2.20 -20.45 -15.01
CA TYR A 676 2.74 -20.74 -13.68
C TYR A 676 1.78 -21.63 -12.89
N LYS A 677 2.30 -22.73 -12.33
CA LYS A 677 1.59 -23.60 -11.40
C LYS A 677 2.38 -23.69 -10.10
N TYR A 678 1.72 -23.36 -8.99
CA TYR A 678 2.38 -23.37 -7.68
C TYR A 678 2.88 -24.77 -7.31
N GLY A 679 4.15 -24.86 -6.91
CA GLY A 679 4.78 -26.12 -6.49
C GLY A 679 5.25 -27.02 -7.63
N VAL A 680 5.09 -26.62 -8.90
CA VAL A 680 5.62 -27.35 -10.05
C VAL A 680 6.84 -26.63 -10.57
N ASP A 681 7.96 -27.35 -10.65
CA ASP A 681 9.21 -26.83 -11.19
C ASP A 681 9.28 -27.11 -12.69
N TRP A 682 9.02 -26.08 -13.51
CA TRP A 682 8.98 -26.18 -14.97
C TRP A 682 10.32 -26.62 -15.56
N THR A 683 11.42 -26.14 -14.98
CA THR A 683 12.79 -26.45 -15.42
C THR A 683 13.09 -27.94 -15.40
N LYS A 684 12.44 -28.70 -14.51
CA LYS A 684 12.58 -30.16 -14.41
C LYS A 684 11.70 -30.93 -15.39
N ALA A 685 10.63 -30.31 -15.89
CA ALA A 685 9.67 -30.95 -16.79
C ALA A 685 10.07 -30.86 -18.28
N ARG A 686 10.93 -29.90 -18.63
CA ARG A 686 11.41 -29.68 -20.00
C ARG A 686 12.85 -30.14 -20.15
N VAL A 687 13.09 -31.07 -21.06
CA VAL A 687 14.46 -31.41 -21.49
C VAL A 687 14.94 -30.28 -22.40
N GLN A 688 15.94 -29.51 -21.97
CA GLN A 688 16.58 -28.52 -22.84
C GLN A 688 17.23 -29.24 -24.02
N GLY A 689 17.14 -28.68 -25.24
CA GLY A 689 17.68 -29.29 -26.46
C GLY A 689 19.16 -29.68 -26.36
N HIS A 690 19.94 -28.93 -25.58
CA HIS A 690 21.35 -29.25 -25.29
C HIS A 690 21.54 -30.57 -24.52
N THR A 691 20.57 -31.00 -23.71
CA THR A 691 20.60 -32.29 -23.00
C THR A 691 20.21 -33.47 -23.89
N ILE A 692 19.52 -33.22 -25.01
CA ILE A 692 19.04 -34.28 -25.92
C ILE A 692 20.21 -34.95 -26.67
N GLY A 693 21.29 -34.22 -26.94
CA GLY A 693 22.49 -34.75 -27.61
C GLY A 693 23.30 -35.79 -26.81
N THR A 694 22.99 -36.01 -25.53
CA THR A 694 23.66 -37.05 -24.72
C THR A 694 23.05 -38.44 -24.85
N TRP A 695 21.89 -38.56 -25.52
CA TRP A 695 21.20 -39.84 -25.71
C TRP A 695 21.59 -40.56 -27.02
N GLU A 696 22.30 -39.89 -27.93
CA GLU A 696 22.83 -40.55 -29.16
C GLU A 696 24.09 -41.40 -28.88
N HIS A 697 24.54 -41.46 -27.62
CA HIS A 697 25.71 -42.24 -27.19
C HIS A 697 25.40 -43.39 -26.22
N TYR A 698 24.14 -43.80 -26.09
CA TYR A 698 23.74 -44.96 -25.27
C TYR A 698 23.02 -46.05 -26.07
#